data_AF-A0A1I7UMZ9-F1
#
_entry.id   AF-A0A1I7UMZ9-F1
#
_cell.length_a   1.000
_cell.length_b   1.000
_cell.length_c   1.000
_cell.angle_alpha   90.00
_cell.angle_beta   90.00
_cell.angle_gamma   90.00
#
_symmetry.space_group_name_H-M   'P 1'
#
loop_
_entity.id
_entity.type
_entity.pdbx_description
1 polymer ?
#
loop_
_entity_poly.entity_id
_entity_poly.type
_entity_poly.pdbx_seq_one_letter_code
_entity_poly.pdbx_strand_id
1 'polypeptide(L)'
;MPFHLFRLPESIQIDIINTMNPCEQFFTSLCSRKTYSIIKTNRRAIEGLVIYTEGDFDLNLEDFESTYLKFHQSFENPNQELENLIIDGNSIRYELKEDKVINTFWAEPIFGTMKLIEYVCDLFNVVVGNMDIHWNSGDGLMKWVQSRQKRLQSVHFESYNCQEHQFTPETLTSLIMDCQAEWIILNAQTTQPLQPFHKKCDFFNIEIGTWFSLEHLIPLDCIDISVTGRQFTSTEMHRFFKHWMNGGSPRLLLLEIKLDNYNEQELMDGIDVKWNMRKHCRYATDGAIHILDGFFEIQKTTNGMSAGFRFKDGLLYFAVWKSSFYLFRLPHLAFMSIINEMGATEQFLTSLCSHTAFSIIKTYRRRSKDITLSAGDKRLVLTQGNERLVSYQFEEDSRTRDIVTVNGHPTSFSYSKKKATINTLWADPIVGSMELVEHLSNLFDIQVDKVVIEKYSGTRFMNWVQRRQRSLRMVEETSFNEIRYQFESETLKNIIMECEADHIQLNALHSSPFEIQNLNKKFNVFECLNGTWITVDNLMTLDCIRITVEEKWFMCAELNIFIKHWLQGGSPRLKMLLVGVAENNEDVLLEGLYARWNTERMVVVNIRGAEYQINTFWEVDRNDGMTAGFVVDIATGLFWFGVWPSDTGNFIDLCSY
;
A
#
# COMPACT_ATOMS: atom_id res chain seq x y z
N MET A 1 -66.92 -24.57 -25.81
CA MET A 1 -68.11 -24.05 -25.10
C MET A 1 -68.04 -22.53 -25.00
N PRO A 2 -69.15 -21.77 -25.08
CA PRO A 2 -69.15 -20.34 -24.79
C PRO A 2 -68.99 -20.13 -23.27
N PHE A 3 -67.80 -19.74 -22.83
CA PHE A 3 -67.55 -19.36 -21.44
C PHE A 3 -68.31 -18.07 -21.11
N HIS A 4 -69.37 -18.17 -20.31
CA HIS A 4 -70.18 -17.03 -19.86
C HIS A 4 -69.36 -16.00 -19.07
N LEU A 5 -68.24 -16.43 -18.47
CA LEU A 5 -67.25 -15.59 -17.81
C LEU A 5 -66.79 -14.41 -18.69
N PHE A 6 -66.57 -14.63 -19.99
CA PHE A 6 -66.08 -13.58 -20.91
C PHE A 6 -67.18 -12.75 -21.57
N ARG A 7 -68.40 -12.81 -21.02
CA ARG A 7 -69.50 -11.87 -21.31
C ARG A 7 -69.69 -10.84 -20.20
N LEU A 8 -68.97 -10.97 -19.08
CA LEU A 8 -68.99 -10.01 -17.98
C LEU A 8 -68.25 -8.71 -18.35
N PRO A 9 -68.52 -7.57 -17.68
CA PRO A 9 -67.69 -6.38 -17.79
C PRO A 9 -66.20 -6.68 -17.52
N GLU A 10 -65.31 -5.98 -18.21
CA GLU A 10 -63.86 -6.19 -18.15
C GLU A 10 -63.30 -6.12 -16.71
N SER A 11 -63.80 -5.21 -15.89
CA SER A 11 -63.42 -5.09 -14.47
C SER A 11 -63.67 -6.37 -13.66
N ILE A 12 -64.81 -7.02 -13.88
CA ILE A 12 -65.16 -8.28 -13.17
C ILE A 12 -64.31 -9.43 -13.69
N GLN A 13 -63.97 -9.45 -14.99
CA GLN A 13 -63.07 -10.46 -15.55
C GLN A 13 -61.67 -10.34 -14.93
N ILE A 14 -61.14 -9.12 -14.82
CA ILE A 14 -59.86 -8.83 -14.17
C ILE A 14 -59.88 -9.32 -12.71
N ASP A 15 -60.93 -9.00 -11.96
CA ASP A 15 -61.04 -9.42 -10.55
C ASP A 15 -61.04 -10.95 -10.43
N ILE A 16 -61.83 -11.66 -11.26
CA ILE A 16 -61.90 -13.13 -11.23
C ILE A 16 -60.55 -13.75 -11.62
N ILE A 17 -59.90 -13.28 -12.68
CA ILE A 17 -58.58 -13.78 -13.11
C ILE A 17 -57.57 -13.61 -11.97
N ASN A 18 -57.63 -12.50 -11.24
CA ASN A 18 -56.74 -12.22 -10.12
C ASN A 18 -57.08 -12.97 -8.83
N THR A 19 -58.25 -13.63 -8.76
CA THR A 19 -58.55 -14.61 -7.70
C THR A 19 -58.07 -16.02 -8.04
N MET A 20 -57.82 -16.31 -9.33
CA MET A 20 -57.29 -17.61 -9.76
C MET A 20 -55.81 -17.73 -9.41
N ASN A 21 -55.40 -18.88 -8.89
CA ASN A 21 -53.98 -19.21 -8.74
C ASN A 21 -53.33 -19.50 -10.13
N PRO A 22 -52.00 -19.52 -10.26
CA PRO A 22 -51.32 -19.76 -11.53
C PRO A 22 -51.69 -21.08 -12.21
N CYS A 23 -52.00 -22.13 -11.45
CA CYS A 23 -52.46 -23.40 -12.01
C CYS A 23 -53.82 -23.25 -12.70
N GLU A 24 -54.78 -22.61 -12.03
CA GLU A 24 -56.11 -22.30 -12.59
C GLU A 24 -56.01 -21.38 -13.81
N GLN A 25 -55.13 -20.37 -13.75
CA GLN A 25 -54.85 -19.49 -14.88
C GLN A 25 -54.25 -20.25 -16.07
N PHE A 26 -53.33 -21.18 -15.83
CA PHE A 26 -52.76 -22.04 -16.87
C PHE A 26 -53.83 -22.90 -17.54
N PHE A 27 -54.61 -23.69 -16.79
CA PHE A 27 -55.66 -24.52 -17.40
C PHE A 27 -56.75 -23.71 -18.11
N THR A 28 -57.14 -22.56 -17.54
CA THR A 28 -58.12 -21.66 -18.19
C THR A 28 -57.57 -21.07 -19.49
N SER A 29 -56.26 -20.81 -19.57
CA SER A 29 -55.62 -20.30 -20.78
C SER A 29 -55.69 -21.28 -21.96
N LEU A 30 -55.70 -22.58 -21.67
CA LEU A 30 -55.70 -23.65 -22.68
C LEU A 30 -57.07 -23.87 -23.33
N CYS A 31 -58.14 -23.30 -22.75
CA CYS A 31 -59.50 -23.50 -23.22
C CYS A 31 -59.78 -22.84 -24.59
N SER A 32 -59.13 -21.72 -24.92
CA SER A 32 -59.24 -21.05 -26.22
C SER A 32 -58.19 -19.95 -26.41
N ARG A 33 -57.94 -19.52 -27.65
CA ARG A 33 -57.11 -18.33 -27.93
C ARG A 33 -57.63 -17.05 -27.24
N LYS A 34 -58.94 -16.94 -27.04
CA LYS A 34 -59.56 -15.79 -26.36
C LYS A 34 -59.25 -15.81 -24.87
N THR A 35 -59.39 -16.96 -24.20
CA THR A 35 -59.08 -17.11 -22.77
C THR A 35 -57.59 -16.89 -22.51
N TYR A 36 -56.73 -17.44 -23.37
CA TYR A 36 -55.30 -17.19 -23.37
C TYR A 36 -54.97 -15.69 -23.37
N SER A 37 -55.48 -14.95 -24.36
CA SER A 37 -55.22 -13.51 -24.50
C SER A 37 -55.72 -12.71 -23.30
N ILE A 38 -56.88 -13.09 -22.75
CA ILE A 38 -57.49 -12.41 -21.60
C ILE A 38 -56.63 -12.61 -20.35
N ILE A 39 -56.20 -13.83 -20.05
CA ILE A 39 -55.36 -14.13 -18.88
C ILE A 39 -54.02 -13.43 -19.00
N LYS A 40 -53.35 -13.59 -20.15
CA LYS A 40 -52.05 -12.95 -20.42
C LYS A 40 -52.08 -11.43 -20.20
N THR A 41 -53.17 -10.77 -20.58
CA THR A 41 -53.28 -9.30 -20.52
C THR A 41 -53.72 -8.79 -19.14
N ASN A 42 -54.56 -9.54 -18.44
CA ASN A 42 -55.29 -9.03 -17.27
C ASN A 42 -54.84 -9.60 -15.92
N ARG A 43 -54.05 -10.68 -15.92
CA ARG A 43 -53.49 -11.21 -14.67
C ARG A 43 -52.56 -10.19 -14.01
N ARG A 44 -52.52 -10.20 -12.69
CA ARG A 44 -51.49 -9.53 -11.90
C ARG A 44 -50.17 -10.28 -12.03
N ALA A 45 -49.08 -9.53 -12.05
CA ALA A 45 -47.76 -10.11 -11.91
C ALA A 45 -47.60 -10.67 -10.48
N ILE A 46 -47.04 -11.86 -10.38
CA ILE A 46 -46.66 -12.47 -9.10
C ILE A 46 -45.17 -12.16 -8.93
N GLU A 47 -44.83 -11.55 -7.80
CA GLU A 47 -43.45 -11.18 -7.49
C GLU A 47 -42.63 -12.44 -7.24
N GLY A 48 -41.45 -12.54 -7.86
CA GLY A 48 -40.57 -13.70 -7.72
C GLY A 48 -40.98 -14.95 -8.48
N LEU A 49 -42.05 -14.91 -9.29
CA LEU A 49 -42.47 -16.07 -10.09
C LEU A 49 -41.43 -16.41 -11.16
N VAL A 50 -40.92 -17.63 -11.15
CA VAL A 50 -39.89 -18.13 -12.07
C VAL A 50 -40.18 -19.55 -12.52
N ILE A 51 -39.55 -19.96 -13.61
CA ILE A 51 -39.48 -21.36 -14.01
C ILE A 51 -38.23 -21.99 -13.42
N TYR A 52 -38.39 -23.16 -12.80
CA TYR A 52 -37.32 -24.04 -12.33
C TYR A 52 -37.37 -25.35 -13.12
N THR A 53 -36.25 -25.83 -13.64
CA THR A 53 -36.20 -27.13 -14.36
C THR A 53 -35.42 -28.16 -13.57
N GLU A 54 -35.97 -29.37 -13.40
CA GLU A 54 -35.28 -30.50 -12.78
C GLU A 54 -34.80 -31.45 -13.90
N GLY A 55 -33.52 -31.40 -14.25
CA GLY A 55 -32.99 -32.15 -15.40
C GLY A 55 -33.63 -31.73 -16.73
N ASP A 56 -33.74 -32.67 -17.67
CA ASP A 56 -34.25 -32.39 -19.02
C ASP A 56 -35.77 -32.51 -19.17
N PHE A 57 -36.48 -33.01 -18.14
CA PHE A 57 -37.86 -33.52 -18.30
C PHE A 57 -38.86 -32.99 -17.28
N ASP A 58 -38.43 -32.18 -16.33
CA ASP A 58 -39.30 -31.65 -15.29
C ASP A 58 -39.26 -30.12 -15.28
N LEU A 59 -40.44 -29.52 -15.15
CA LEU A 59 -40.64 -28.08 -15.16
C LEU A 59 -41.57 -27.67 -14.03
N ASN A 60 -41.10 -26.76 -13.18
CA ASN A 60 -41.86 -26.16 -12.11
C ASN A 60 -42.09 -24.67 -12.39
N LEU A 61 -43.28 -24.18 -12.05
CA LEU A 61 -43.59 -22.75 -11.94
C LEU A 61 -43.78 -22.42 -10.47
N GLU A 62 -42.91 -21.61 -9.91
CA GLU A 62 -42.81 -21.39 -8.46
C GLU A 62 -42.39 -19.97 -8.11
N ASP A 63 -42.66 -19.58 -6.86
CA ASP A 63 -42.09 -18.41 -6.19
C ASP A 63 -41.38 -18.83 -4.90
N PHE A 64 -40.98 -17.85 -4.07
CA PHE A 64 -40.27 -18.11 -2.81
C PHE A 64 -41.06 -18.91 -1.77
N GLU A 65 -42.39 -18.99 -1.88
CA GLU A 65 -43.26 -19.61 -0.88
C GLU A 65 -43.97 -20.87 -1.40
N SER A 66 -44.15 -21.02 -2.70
CA SER A 66 -45.03 -22.04 -3.26
C SER A 66 -44.67 -22.47 -4.69
N THR A 67 -44.72 -23.78 -4.92
CA THR A 67 -44.82 -24.36 -6.26
C THR A 67 -46.27 -24.36 -6.72
N TYR A 68 -46.55 -23.74 -7.88
CA TYR A 68 -47.90 -23.61 -8.42
C TYR A 68 -48.22 -24.66 -9.48
N LEU A 69 -47.24 -25.06 -10.29
CA LEU A 69 -47.36 -26.10 -11.30
C LEU A 69 -46.09 -26.92 -11.32
N LYS A 70 -46.21 -28.25 -11.40
CA LYS A 70 -45.10 -29.17 -11.66
C LYS A 70 -45.48 -30.06 -12.84
N PHE A 71 -44.64 -30.05 -13.87
CA PHE A 71 -44.82 -30.87 -15.06
C PHE A 71 -43.71 -31.89 -15.14
N HIS A 72 -44.08 -33.16 -15.35
CA HIS A 72 -43.15 -34.23 -15.71
C HIS A 72 -43.39 -34.67 -17.14
N GLN A 73 -42.36 -34.71 -17.98
CA GLN A 73 -42.45 -35.07 -19.39
C GLN A 73 -41.97 -36.52 -19.57
N SER A 74 -42.84 -37.39 -20.06
CA SER A 74 -42.52 -38.81 -20.23
C SER A 74 -42.77 -39.29 -21.66
N PHE A 75 -42.01 -40.30 -22.09
CA PHE A 75 -42.26 -41.05 -23.32
C PHE A 75 -43.23 -42.23 -23.09
N GLU A 76 -43.39 -42.67 -21.84
CA GLU A 76 -44.18 -43.85 -21.47
C GLU A 76 -45.66 -43.48 -21.38
N ASN A 77 -46.46 -43.99 -22.31
CA ASN A 77 -47.90 -43.73 -22.33
C ASN A 77 -48.64 -44.80 -21.51
N PRO A 78 -49.31 -44.45 -20.39
CA PRO A 78 -50.08 -45.41 -19.62
C PRO A 78 -51.21 -46.04 -20.46
N ASN A 79 -51.48 -47.33 -20.25
CA ASN A 79 -52.60 -48.06 -20.88
C ASN A 79 -53.97 -47.69 -20.26
N GLN A 80 -54.26 -46.40 -20.11
CA GLN A 80 -55.53 -45.87 -19.59
C GLN A 80 -56.07 -44.76 -20.50
N GLU A 81 -57.37 -44.43 -20.39
CA GLU A 81 -57.95 -43.30 -21.12
C GLU A 81 -57.45 -41.98 -20.53
N LEU A 82 -56.62 -41.27 -21.29
CA LEU A 82 -56.04 -39.98 -20.92
C LEU A 82 -56.73 -38.82 -21.65
N GLU A 83 -56.81 -37.67 -20.97
CA GLU A 83 -57.28 -36.44 -21.58
C GLU A 83 -56.22 -35.82 -22.51
N ASN A 84 -56.67 -35.00 -23.46
CA ASN A 84 -55.78 -34.27 -24.38
C ASN A 84 -55.73 -32.79 -24.02
N LEU A 85 -54.52 -32.24 -24.10
CA LEU A 85 -54.22 -30.83 -23.93
C LEU A 85 -53.59 -30.29 -25.22
N ILE A 86 -53.93 -29.05 -25.62
CA ILE A 86 -53.32 -28.40 -26.76
C ILE A 86 -52.34 -27.33 -26.28
N ILE A 87 -51.04 -27.56 -26.47
CA ILE A 87 -49.98 -26.60 -26.17
C ILE A 87 -49.29 -26.21 -27.47
N ASP A 88 -49.33 -24.92 -27.81
CA ASP A 88 -48.72 -24.39 -29.04
C ASP A 88 -49.11 -25.16 -30.32
N GLY A 89 -50.39 -25.57 -30.39
CA GLY A 89 -50.93 -26.35 -31.51
C GLY A 89 -50.64 -27.85 -31.47
N ASN A 90 -49.85 -28.34 -30.52
CA ASN A 90 -49.59 -29.76 -30.32
C ASN A 90 -50.65 -30.37 -29.40
N SER A 91 -51.39 -31.35 -29.89
CA SER A 91 -52.31 -32.14 -29.06
C SER A 91 -51.53 -33.23 -28.35
N ILE A 92 -51.39 -33.12 -27.03
CA ILE A 92 -50.65 -34.06 -26.19
C ILE A 92 -51.57 -34.71 -25.17
N ARG A 93 -51.24 -35.94 -24.77
CA ARG A 93 -51.93 -36.59 -23.66
C ARG A 93 -51.35 -36.11 -22.35
N TYR A 94 -52.19 -35.99 -21.32
CA TYR A 94 -51.73 -35.67 -19.98
C TYR A 94 -52.49 -36.45 -18.90
N GLU A 95 -51.88 -36.56 -17.74
CA GLU A 95 -52.43 -37.14 -16.51
C GLU A 95 -52.22 -36.15 -15.37
N LEU A 96 -53.27 -35.84 -14.62
CA LEU A 96 -53.18 -35.09 -13.37
C LEU A 96 -53.02 -36.08 -12.22
N LYS A 97 -51.82 -36.21 -11.65
CA LYS A 97 -51.54 -37.17 -10.56
C LYS A 97 -52.02 -36.67 -9.20
N GLU A 98 -51.72 -35.41 -8.90
CA GLU A 98 -52.05 -34.73 -7.65
C GLU A 98 -52.43 -33.28 -7.96
N ASP A 99 -52.92 -32.55 -6.95
CA ASP A 99 -53.16 -31.10 -7.09
C ASP A 99 -51.84 -30.43 -7.49
N LYS A 100 -51.80 -29.91 -8.74
CA LYS A 100 -50.68 -29.19 -9.40
C LYS A 100 -49.60 -30.05 -10.08
N VAL A 101 -49.64 -31.39 -10.00
CA VAL A 101 -48.64 -32.27 -10.63
C VAL A 101 -49.19 -32.92 -11.90
N ILE A 102 -48.56 -32.62 -13.03
CA ILE A 102 -49.09 -32.92 -14.36
C ILE A 102 -48.06 -33.72 -15.15
N ASN A 103 -48.37 -34.98 -15.47
CA ASN A 103 -47.56 -35.74 -16.42
C ASN A 103 -48.04 -35.42 -17.83
N THR A 104 -47.11 -35.13 -18.73
CA THR A 104 -47.40 -34.94 -20.16
C THR A 104 -46.60 -35.92 -20.97
N PHE A 105 -47.23 -36.47 -22.02
CA PHE A 105 -46.65 -37.54 -22.81
C PHE A 105 -46.25 -37.04 -24.19
N TRP A 106 -44.94 -37.10 -24.48
CA TRP A 106 -44.33 -36.56 -25.69
C TRP A 106 -43.49 -37.63 -26.39
N ALA A 107 -43.41 -37.56 -27.72
CA ALA A 107 -42.50 -38.43 -28.49
C ALA A 107 -41.03 -38.17 -28.12
N GLU A 108 -40.68 -36.91 -27.87
CA GLU A 108 -39.39 -36.47 -27.36
C GLU A 108 -39.64 -35.61 -26.11
N PRO A 109 -39.44 -36.14 -24.89
CA PRO A 109 -39.76 -35.44 -23.64
C PRO A 109 -39.14 -34.05 -23.50
N ILE A 110 -37.85 -33.90 -23.86
CA ILE A 110 -37.14 -32.61 -23.84
C ILE A 110 -37.78 -31.55 -24.75
N PHE A 111 -38.33 -31.97 -25.90
CA PHE A 111 -39.08 -31.07 -26.78
C PHE A 111 -40.39 -30.60 -26.11
N GLY A 112 -41.02 -31.49 -25.34
CA GLY A 112 -42.15 -31.16 -24.49
C GLY A 112 -41.81 -30.11 -23.44
N THR A 113 -40.67 -30.25 -22.76
CA THR A 113 -40.14 -29.27 -21.80
C THR A 113 -39.94 -27.91 -22.45
N MET A 114 -39.27 -27.88 -23.62
CA MET A 114 -39.08 -26.64 -24.39
C MET A 114 -40.41 -25.97 -24.74
N LYS A 115 -41.41 -26.74 -25.20
CA LYS A 115 -42.74 -26.21 -25.56
C LYS A 115 -43.51 -25.67 -24.35
N LEU A 116 -43.40 -26.34 -23.20
CA LEU A 116 -43.97 -25.86 -21.95
C LEU A 116 -43.31 -24.57 -21.49
N ILE A 117 -41.97 -24.47 -21.54
CA ILE A 117 -41.24 -23.23 -21.24
C ILE A 117 -41.74 -22.10 -22.14
N GLU A 118 -41.84 -22.31 -23.46
CA GLU A 118 -42.33 -21.27 -24.39
C GLU A 118 -43.73 -20.78 -24.02
N TYR A 119 -44.63 -21.70 -23.71
CA TYR A 119 -46.01 -21.37 -23.36
C TYR A 119 -46.12 -20.62 -22.03
N VAL A 120 -45.44 -21.11 -20.99
CA VAL A 120 -45.46 -20.54 -19.63
C VAL A 120 -44.77 -19.19 -19.62
N CYS A 121 -43.61 -19.05 -20.28
CA CYS A 121 -42.93 -17.76 -20.44
C CYS A 121 -43.85 -16.73 -21.12
N ASP A 122 -44.54 -17.10 -22.20
CA ASP A 122 -45.42 -16.15 -22.91
C ASP A 122 -46.68 -15.79 -22.11
N LEU A 123 -47.26 -16.76 -21.38
CA LEU A 123 -48.46 -16.54 -20.57
C LEU A 123 -48.17 -15.71 -19.32
N PHE A 124 -47.13 -16.08 -18.57
CA PHE A 124 -46.79 -15.50 -17.27
C PHE A 124 -45.74 -14.40 -17.33
N ASN A 125 -45.17 -14.10 -18.51
CA ASN A 125 -44.10 -13.12 -18.68
C ASN A 125 -42.94 -13.38 -17.70
N VAL A 126 -42.57 -14.66 -17.58
CA VAL A 126 -41.49 -15.16 -16.73
C VAL A 126 -40.37 -15.71 -17.61
N VAL A 127 -39.23 -15.99 -16.99
CA VAL A 127 -38.09 -16.66 -17.61
C VAL A 127 -37.70 -17.88 -16.78
N VAL A 128 -36.80 -18.71 -17.31
CA VAL A 128 -36.17 -19.77 -16.52
C VAL A 128 -35.20 -19.10 -15.53
N GLY A 129 -35.46 -19.23 -14.24
CA GLY A 129 -34.58 -18.71 -13.20
C GLY A 129 -33.44 -19.68 -12.94
N ASN A 130 -33.81 -20.92 -12.67
CA ASN A 130 -32.94 -21.93 -12.09
C ASN A 130 -33.05 -23.24 -12.89
N MET A 131 -31.94 -23.98 -13.00
CA MET A 131 -31.93 -25.27 -13.69
C MET A 131 -31.05 -26.27 -12.95
N ASP A 132 -31.56 -27.47 -12.75
CA ASP A 132 -30.76 -28.64 -12.36
C ASP A 132 -30.34 -29.40 -13.60
N ILE A 133 -29.07 -29.77 -13.66
CA ILE A 133 -28.49 -30.64 -14.66
C ILE A 133 -28.03 -31.89 -13.93
N HIS A 134 -28.73 -32.99 -14.16
CA HIS A 134 -28.42 -34.28 -13.55
C HIS A 134 -27.26 -34.95 -14.31
N TRP A 135 -26.63 -35.95 -13.67
CA TRP A 135 -25.53 -36.72 -14.27
C TRP A 135 -25.86 -37.36 -15.63
N ASN A 136 -27.14 -37.63 -15.90
CA ASN A 136 -27.65 -38.21 -17.14
C ASN A 136 -28.32 -37.17 -18.07
N SER A 137 -28.33 -35.89 -17.70
CA SER A 137 -28.83 -34.80 -18.54
C SER A 137 -27.87 -34.49 -19.69
N GLY A 138 -28.42 -34.04 -20.81
CA GLY A 138 -27.65 -33.45 -21.90
C GLY A 138 -27.33 -31.97 -21.65
N ASP A 139 -26.61 -31.36 -22.59
CA ASP A 139 -26.39 -29.90 -22.62
C ASP A 139 -27.49 -29.14 -23.39
N GLY A 140 -28.38 -29.88 -24.07
CA GLY A 140 -29.33 -29.35 -25.04
C GLY A 140 -30.33 -28.36 -24.46
N LEU A 141 -30.97 -28.70 -23.32
CA LEU A 141 -31.95 -27.82 -22.69
C LEU A 141 -31.28 -26.54 -22.16
N MET A 142 -30.15 -26.67 -21.46
CA MET A 142 -29.37 -25.52 -20.96
C MET A 142 -28.94 -24.59 -22.10
N LYS A 143 -28.35 -25.13 -23.18
CA LYS A 143 -27.95 -24.32 -24.36
C LYS A 143 -29.14 -23.63 -25.01
N TRP A 144 -30.28 -24.33 -25.12
CA TRP A 144 -31.50 -23.76 -25.67
C TRP A 144 -32.04 -22.62 -24.80
N VAL A 145 -32.14 -22.80 -23.48
CA VAL A 145 -32.60 -21.76 -22.54
C VAL A 145 -31.70 -20.52 -22.64
N GLN A 146 -30.39 -20.70 -22.52
CA GLN A 146 -29.40 -19.61 -22.59
C GLN A 146 -29.44 -18.85 -23.92
N SER A 147 -29.84 -19.50 -25.02
CA SER A 147 -29.99 -18.82 -26.32
C SER A 147 -31.22 -17.91 -26.40
N ARG A 148 -32.24 -18.12 -25.55
CA ARG A 148 -33.53 -17.41 -25.60
C ARG A 148 -33.67 -16.32 -24.55
N GLN A 149 -32.85 -16.32 -23.51
CA GLN A 149 -32.89 -15.30 -22.46
C GLN A 149 -31.50 -14.71 -22.19
N LYS A 150 -31.47 -13.45 -21.78
CA LYS A 150 -30.21 -12.71 -21.57
C LYS A 150 -29.44 -13.15 -20.33
N ARG A 151 -30.15 -13.68 -19.33
CA ARG A 151 -29.61 -14.01 -18.01
C ARG A 151 -30.27 -15.28 -17.52
N LEU A 152 -29.46 -16.19 -17.00
CA LEU A 152 -29.89 -17.37 -16.24
C LEU A 152 -29.33 -17.20 -14.84
N GLN A 153 -30.17 -17.31 -13.82
CA GLN A 153 -29.76 -16.97 -12.45
C GLN A 153 -28.86 -18.05 -11.88
N SER A 154 -29.35 -19.29 -11.79
CA SER A 154 -28.55 -20.40 -11.28
C SER A 154 -28.61 -21.65 -12.16
N VAL A 155 -27.51 -22.40 -12.16
CA VAL A 155 -27.44 -23.78 -12.64
C VAL A 155 -26.80 -24.65 -11.57
N HIS A 156 -27.48 -25.74 -11.24
CA HIS A 156 -27.06 -26.73 -10.25
C HIS A 156 -26.68 -28.01 -10.99
N PHE A 157 -25.47 -28.52 -10.77
CA PHE A 157 -25.05 -29.81 -11.29
C PHE A 157 -25.18 -30.86 -10.20
N GLU A 158 -26.09 -31.81 -10.39
CA GLU A 158 -26.57 -32.70 -9.34
C GLU A 158 -26.21 -34.17 -9.64
N SER A 159 -25.45 -34.76 -8.72
CA SER A 159 -25.26 -36.20 -8.59
C SER A 159 -26.02 -36.66 -7.35
N TYR A 160 -27.18 -37.29 -7.52
CA TYR A 160 -27.88 -37.94 -6.39
C TYR A 160 -26.90 -38.86 -5.66
N ASN A 161 -26.91 -38.83 -4.31
CA ASN A 161 -25.95 -39.50 -3.41
C ASN A 161 -25.89 -41.04 -3.55
N CYS A 162 -25.47 -41.56 -4.70
CA CYS A 162 -25.20 -42.97 -4.96
C CYS A 162 -24.02 -43.11 -5.93
N GLN A 163 -23.23 -44.18 -5.77
CA GLN A 163 -22.00 -44.41 -6.54
C GLN A 163 -22.25 -44.59 -8.05
N GLU A 164 -23.49 -44.83 -8.46
CA GLU A 164 -23.87 -45.09 -9.85
C GLU A 164 -24.17 -43.80 -10.64
N HIS A 165 -24.37 -42.66 -9.97
CA HIS A 165 -24.85 -41.40 -10.57
C HIS A 165 -23.75 -40.33 -10.62
N GLN A 166 -22.68 -40.60 -11.39
CA GLN A 166 -21.51 -39.74 -11.48
C GLN A 166 -21.34 -39.14 -12.87
N PHE A 167 -20.85 -37.91 -12.93
CA PHE A 167 -20.41 -37.31 -14.19
C PHE A 167 -19.06 -37.87 -14.62
N THR A 168 -18.85 -37.97 -15.94
CA THR A 168 -17.49 -38.06 -16.46
C THR A 168 -16.81 -36.69 -16.34
N PRO A 169 -15.48 -36.62 -16.08
CA PRO A 169 -14.76 -35.35 -15.99
C PRO A 169 -14.91 -34.48 -17.23
N GLU A 170 -14.91 -35.10 -18.42
CA GLU A 170 -15.07 -34.42 -19.71
C GLU A 170 -16.45 -33.80 -19.84
N THR A 171 -17.51 -34.55 -19.52
CA THR A 171 -18.90 -34.06 -19.56
C THR A 171 -19.09 -32.89 -18.60
N LEU A 172 -18.68 -33.04 -17.33
CA LEU A 172 -18.87 -31.98 -16.33
C LEU A 172 -18.07 -30.73 -16.68
N THR A 173 -16.83 -30.90 -17.14
CA THR A 173 -16.00 -29.76 -17.57
C THR A 173 -16.64 -29.04 -18.76
N SER A 174 -17.12 -29.77 -19.76
CA SER A 174 -17.82 -29.17 -20.90
C SER A 174 -19.06 -28.38 -20.47
N LEU A 175 -19.87 -28.96 -19.57
CA LEU A 175 -21.09 -28.32 -19.05
C LEU A 175 -20.78 -27.05 -18.26
N ILE A 176 -19.78 -27.08 -17.35
CA ILE A 176 -19.35 -25.91 -16.59
C ILE A 176 -18.87 -24.81 -17.54
N MET A 177 -18.09 -25.17 -18.57
CA MET A 177 -17.55 -24.19 -19.51
C MET A 177 -18.63 -23.56 -20.38
N ASP A 178 -19.62 -24.33 -20.82
CA ASP A 178 -20.75 -23.87 -21.65
C ASP A 178 -21.83 -23.11 -20.85
N CYS A 179 -21.86 -23.25 -19.53
CA CYS A 179 -22.82 -22.57 -18.65
C CYS A 179 -22.54 -21.06 -18.55
N GLN A 180 -23.54 -20.22 -18.75
CA GLN A 180 -23.48 -18.75 -18.72
C GLN A 180 -24.29 -18.17 -17.55
N ALA A 181 -24.68 -19.01 -16.59
CA ALA A 181 -25.44 -18.60 -15.43
C ALA A 181 -24.62 -17.67 -14.51
N GLU A 182 -25.32 -16.79 -13.80
CA GLU A 182 -24.71 -15.92 -12.80
C GLU A 182 -24.16 -16.77 -11.64
N TRP A 183 -24.90 -17.81 -11.23
CA TRP A 183 -24.53 -18.73 -10.16
C TRP A 183 -24.35 -20.15 -10.68
N ILE A 184 -23.24 -20.77 -10.32
CA ILE A 184 -22.94 -22.16 -10.64
C ILE A 184 -22.78 -22.91 -9.32
N ILE A 185 -23.63 -23.91 -9.10
CA ILE A 185 -23.61 -24.76 -7.91
C ILE A 185 -23.24 -26.18 -8.33
N LEU A 186 -22.21 -26.73 -7.71
CA LEU A 186 -21.68 -28.06 -7.99
C LEU A 186 -21.96 -28.99 -6.80
N ASN A 187 -22.97 -29.83 -6.98
CA ASN A 187 -23.29 -30.98 -6.15
C ASN A 187 -22.96 -32.28 -6.92
N ALA A 188 -21.77 -32.33 -7.53
CA ALA A 188 -21.44 -33.28 -8.59
C ALA A 188 -20.31 -34.23 -8.16
N GLN A 189 -20.60 -35.54 -8.19
CA GLN A 189 -19.59 -36.58 -8.06
C GLN A 189 -19.01 -36.91 -9.44
N THR A 190 -17.70 -37.16 -9.48
CA THR A 190 -16.97 -37.44 -10.72
C THR A 190 -16.20 -38.74 -10.60
N THR A 191 -16.08 -39.46 -11.71
CA THR A 191 -15.33 -40.73 -11.75
C THR A 191 -13.82 -40.52 -11.56
N GLN A 192 -13.31 -39.34 -11.94
CA GLN A 192 -11.92 -38.92 -11.76
C GLN A 192 -11.85 -37.40 -11.45
N PRO A 193 -10.72 -36.87 -10.94
CA PRO A 193 -10.55 -35.44 -10.75
C PRO A 193 -10.55 -34.66 -12.07
N LEU A 194 -11.17 -33.48 -12.07
CA LEU A 194 -11.14 -32.58 -13.22
C LEU A 194 -9.75 -31.96 -13.40
N GLN A 195 -9.48 -31.51 -14.63
CA GLN A 195 -8.33 -30.64 -14.90
C GLN A 195 -8.69 -29.18 -14.56
N PRO A 196 -7.73 -28.35 -14.12
CA PRO A 196 -7.96 -26.94 -13.88
C PRO A 196 -8.54 -26.21 -15.09
N PHE A 197 -9.51 -25.34 -14.85
CA PHE A 197 -10.18 -24.55 -15.88
C PHE A 197 -10.34 -23.10 -15.42
N HIS A 198 -10.53 -22.21 -16.39
CA HIS A 198 -10.85 -20.81 -16.11
C HIS A 198 -12.36 -20.60 -16.26
N LYS A 199 -13.02 -20.12 -15.20
CA LYS A 199 -14.44 -19.79 -15.24
C LYS A 199 -14.72 -18.43 -14.63
N LYS A 200 -15.59 -17.68 -15.30
CA LYS A 200 -16.14 -16.41 -14.84
C LYS A 200 -17.64 -16.57 -14.59
N CYS A 201 -18.07 -16.27 -13.37
CA CYS A 201 -19.47 -16.13 -12.96
C CYS A 201 -19.53 -15.16 -11.76
N ASP A 202 -20.70 -14.96 -11.17
CA ASP A 202 -20.84 -14.12 -9.98
C ASP A 202 -20.67 -14.96 -8.71
N PHE A 203 -21.32 -16.13 -8.67
CA PHE A 203 -21.21 -17.08 -7.57
C PHE A 203 -20.76 -18.46 -8.05
N PHE A 204 -19.81 -19.06 -7.35
CA PHE A 204 -19.34 -20.42 -7.61
C PHE A 204 -19.34 -21.22 -6.30
N ASN A 205 -20.22 -22.22 -6.20
CA ASN A 205 -20.38 -23.05 -5.02
C ASN A 205 -20.03 -24.51 -5.31
N ILE A 206 -19.31 -25.14 -4.40
CA ILE A 206 -19.00 -26.58 -4.43
C ILE A 206 -19.40 -27.21 -3.09
N GLU A 207 -20.47 -27.97 -3.13
CA GLU A 207 -21.02 -28.70 -1.98
C GLU A 207 -20.52 -30.14 -1.93
N ILE A 208 -20.37 -30.77 -3.10
CA ILE A 208 -19.76 -32.10 -3.26
C ILE A 208 -18.72 -31.99 -4.37
N GLY A 209 -17.44 -32.19 -4.02
CA GLY A 209 -16.35 -32.01 -4.97
C GLY A 209 -14.97 -32.20 -4.35
N THR A 210 -14.66 -33.40 -3.84
CA THR A 210 -13.33 -33.73 -3.28
C THR A 210 -12.19 -33.55 -4.30
N TRP A 211 -12.51 -33.55 -5.60
CA TRP A 211 -11.58 -33.28 -6.69
C TRP A 211 -11.09 -31.83 -6.77
N PHE A 212 -11.81 -30.87 -6.18
CA PHE A 212 -11.52 -29.46 -6.36
C PHE A 212 -10.26 -29.00 -5.61
N SER A 213 -9.19 -28.67 -6.33
CA SER A 213 -7.90 -28.28 -5.75
C SER A 213 -7.67 -26.76 -5.71
N LEU A 214 -6.62 -26.30 -5.01
CA LEU A 214 -6.17 -24.90 -5.10
C LEU A 214 -5.89 -24.46 -6.54
N GLU A 215 -5.41 -25.38 -7.39
CA GLU A 215 -5.13 -25.11 -8.80
C GLU A 215 -6.41 -24.87 -9.61
N HIS A 216 -7.58 -25.30 -9.11
CA HIS A 216 -8.88 -24.94 -9.66
C HIS A 216 -9.38 -23.59 -9.13
N LEU A 217 -9.08 -23.26 -7.87
CA LEU A 217 -9.52 -22.01 -7.22
C LEU A 217 -8.83 -20.76 -7.81
N ILE A 218 -7.52 -20.81 -8.01
CA ILE A 218 -6.70 -19.69 -8.52
C ILE A 218 -7.21 -19.10 -9.85
N PRO A 219 -7.54 -19.90 -10.88
CA PRO A 219 -7.99 -19.38 -12.17
C PRO A 219 -9.45 -18.90 -12.18
N LEU A 220 -10.23 -19.01 -11.10
CA LEU A 220 -11.61 -18.52 -11.08
C LEU A 220 -11.68 -16.98 -11.07
N ASP A 221 -12.55 -16.43 -11.92
CA ASP A 221 -12.87 -15.00 -11.98
C ASP A 221 -14.30 -14.75 -11.44
N CYS A 222 -14.48 -14.99 -10.14
CA CYS A 222 -15.79 -14.92 -9.47
C CYS A 222 -15.87 -13.76 -8.46
N ILE A 223 -17.09 -13.35 -8.10
CA ILE A 223 -17.30 -12.37 -7.02
C ILE A 223 -17.25 -13.08 -5.67
N ASP A 224 -18.08 -14.12 -5.53
CA ASP A 224 -18.19 -14.92 -4.32
C ASP A 224 -17.92 -16.39 -4.65
N ILE A 225 -17.12 -17.05 -3.82
CA ILE A 225 -16.75 -18.46 -3.96
C ILE A 225 -17.00 -19.17 -2.64
N SER A 226 -17.73 -20.28 -2.67
CA SER A 226 -17.95 -21.15 -1.50
C SER A 226 -17.50 -22.58 -1.82
N VAL A 227 -16.63 -23.16 -1.00
CA VAL A 227 -16.18 -24.55 -1.15
C VAL A 227 -16.28 -25.28 0.18
N THR A 228 -17.37 -26.01 0.35
CA THR A 228 -17.67 -26.76 1.57
C THR A 228 -17.49 -28.27 1.38
N GLY A 229 -17.53 -28.75 0.13
CA GLY A 229 -17.36 -30.15 -0.25
C GLY A 229 -15.95 -30.72 -0.13
N ARG A 230 -14.96 -29.87 0.21
CA ARG A 230 -13.57 -30.25 0.45
C ARG A 230 -12.99 -29.44 1.60
N GLN A 231 -12.08 -30.07 2.36
CA GLN A 231 -11.25 -29.37 3.34
C GLN A 231 -9.90 -28.97 2.71
N PHE A 232 -9.54 -27.69 2.83
CA PHE A 232 -8.23 -27.16 2.42
C PHE A 232 -7.27 -27.10 3.61
N THR A 233 -5.97 -27.08 3.35
CA THR A 233 -4.97 -26.83 4.40
C THR A 233 -4.68 -25.33 4.57
N SER A 234 -4.16 -24.96 5.75
CA SER A 234 -3.67 -23.60 6.00
C SER A 234 -2.56 -23.20 5.02
N THR A 235 -1.72 -24.14 4.57
CA THR A 235 -0.70 -23.93 3.53
C THR A 235 -1.30 -23.53 2.18
N GLU A 236 -2.36 -24.22 1.75
CA GLU A 236 -3.03 -23.92 0.48
C GLU A 236 -3.64 -22.51 0.52
N MET A 237 -4.24 -22.13 1.64
CA MET A 237 -4.83 -20.81 1.78
C MET A 237 -3.82 -19.70 1.95
N HIS A 238 -2.70 -19.99 2.60
CA HIS A 238 -1.56 -19.11 2.59
C HIS A 238 -1.08 -18.81 1.16
N ARG A 239 -0.99 -19.83 0.29
CA ARG A 239 -0.67 -19.64 -1.14
C ARG A 239 -1.74 -18.80 -1.85
N PHE A 240 -3.02 -19.02 -1.56
CA PHE A 240 -4.11 -18.23 -2.12
C PHE A 240 -4.04 -16.75 -1.69
N PHE A 241 -3.76 -16.46 -0.41
CA PHE A 241 -3.60 -15.10 0.09
C PHE A 241 -2.46 -14.38 -0.63
N LYS A 242 -1.31 -15.05 -0.82
CA LYS A 242 -0.20 -14.51 -1.63
C LYS A 242 -0.61 -14.27 -3.09
N HIS A 243 -1.39 -15.17 -3.69
CA HIS A 243 -1.93 -14.98 -5.05
C HIS A 243 -2.80 -13.71 -5.12
N TRP A 244 -3.77 -13.55 -4.21
CA TRP A 244 -4.61 -12.35 -4.14
C TRP A 244 -3.78 -11.09 -3.90
N MET A 245 -2.84 -11.12 -2.94
CA MET A 245 -1.95 -9.98 -2.63
C MET A 245 -1.06 -9.55 -3.81
N ASN A 246 -0.86 -10.41 -4.80
CA ASN A 246 -0.11 -10.13 -6.02
C ASN A 246 -1.01 -9.69 -7.19
N GLY A 247 -2.29 -9.39 -6.94
CA GLY A 247 -3.24 -8.92 -7.93
C GLY A 247 -4.11 -10.02 -8.57
N GLY A 248 -4.02 -11.25 -8.05
CA GLY A 248 -4.88 -12.36 -8.44
C GLY A 248 -6.34 -12.19 -8.00
N SER A 249 -7.25 -12.90 -8.68
CA SER A 249 -8.70 -12.90 -8.40
C SER A 249 -9.31 -11.49 -8.20
N PRO A 250 -9.23 -10.58 -9.18
CA PRO A 250 -9.53 -9.15 -9.00
C PRO A 250 -11.01 -8.83 -8.73
N ARG A 251 -11.92 -9.72 -9.09
CA ARG A 251 -13.36 -9.60 -8.79
C ARG A 251 -13.72 -10.15 -7.40
N LEU A 252 -12.83 -10.92 -6.78
CA LEU A 252 -13.11 -11.64 -5.55
C LEU A 252 -13.38 -10.68 -4.41
N LEU A 253 -14.36 -11.09 -3.64
CA LEU A 253 -15.12 -10.22 -2.79
C LEU A 253 -15.48 -11.02 -1.52
N LEU A 254 -15.87 -12.29 -1.64
CA LEU A 254 -15.90 -13.28 -0.57
C LEU A 254 -15.32 -14.62 -1.02
N LEU A 255 -14.50 -15.23 -0.17
CA LEU A 255 -14.14 -16.64 -0.25
C LEU A 255 -14.51 -17.30 1.07
N GLU A 256 -15.35 -18.33 1.00
CA GLU A 256 -15.72 -19.19 2.11
C GLU A 256 -15.26 -20.62 1.81
N ILE A 257 -14.49 -21.19 2.72
CA ILE A 257 -13.96 -22.54 2.54
C ILE A 257 -13.92 -23.30 3.85
N LYS A 258 -13.99 -24.62 3.76
CA LYS A 258 -13.72 -25.49 4.90
C LYS A 258 -12.22 -25.73 5.05
N LEU A 259 -11.67 -25.55 6.25
CA LEU A 259 -10.27 -25.90 6.54
C LEU A 259 -10.19 -27.21 7.34
N ASP A 260 -9.18 -28.01 7.01
CA ASP A 260 -8.65 -29.03 7.90
C ASP A 260 -7.47 -28.42 8.70
N ASN A 261 -7.41 -28.71 10.00
CA ASN A 261 -6.29 -28.31 10.89
C ASN A 261 -5.87 -26.83 10.74
N TYR A 262 -6.71 -25.90 11.21
CA TYR A 262 -6.40 -24.48 11.25
C TYR A 262 -5.07 -24.21 11.99
N ASN A 263 -4.11 -23.62 11.27
CA ASN A 263 -2.84 -23.17 11.80
C ASN A 263 -2.66 -21.68 11.48
N GLU A 264 -2.92 -20.86 12.48
CA GLU A 264 -2.85 -19.40 12.37
C GLU A 264 -1.45 -18.91 11.94
N GLN A 265 -0.38 -19.48 12.51
CA GLN A 265 0.99 -19.06 12.22
C GLN A 265 1.36 -19.32 10.76
N GLU A 266 0.98 -20.48 10.24
CA GLU A 266 1.24 -20.86 8.85
C GLU A 266 0.45 -19.99 7.88
N LEU A 267 -0.81 -19.70 8.20
CA LEU A 267 -1.66 -18.84 7.37
C LEU A 267 -1.08 -17.43 7.23
N MET A 268 -0.48 -16.92 8.32
CA MET A 268 0.04 -15.55 8.46
C MET A 268 1.52 -15.40 8.09
N ASP A 269 2.25 -16.49 7.83
CA ASP A 269 3.70 -16.44 7.67
C ASP A 269 4.16 -15.47 6.56
N GLY A 270 4.92 -14.43 6.94
CA GLY A 270 5.36 -13.39 6.01
C GLY A 270 4.25 -12.48 5.46
N ILE A 271 3.05 -12.48 6.06
CA ILE A 271 1.95 -11.55 5.76
C ILE A 271 1.78 -10.59 6.93
N ASP A 272 1.88 -9.29 6.66
CA ASP A 272 1.60 -8.25 7.67
C ASP A 272 0.09 -8.17 7.94
N VAL A 273 -0.32 -8.69 9.09
CA VAL A 273 -1.71 -8.75 9.55
C VAL A 273 -1.89 -8.08 10.90
N LYS A 274 -3.04 -7.45 11.10
CA LYS A 274 -3.42 -6.84 12.38
C LYS A 274 -4.81 -7.28 12.78
N TRP A 275 -4.97 -7.67 14.04
CA TRP A 275 -6.30 -7.96 14.59
C TRP A 275 -7.17 -6.70 14.62
N ASN A 276 -8.39 -6.80 14.10
CA ASN A 276 -9.35 -5.71 14.01
C ASN A 276 -10.70 -6.15 14.59
N MET A 277 -11.19 -5.42 15.61
CA MET A 277 -12.47 -5.68 16.27
C MET A 277 -13.68 -5.06 15.56
N ARG A 278 -13.49 -4.37 14.43
CA ARG A 278 -14.61 -3.83 13.65
C ARG A 278 -15.51 -4.96 13.16
N LYS A 279 -16.77 -4.62 12.94
CA LYS A 279 -17.71 -5.47 12.22
C LYS A 279 -17.71 -5.06 10.76
N HIS A 280 -17.39 -5.99 9.88
CA HIS A 280 -17.58 -5.83 8.45
C HIS A 280 -18.78 -6.67 8.03
N CYS A 281 -19.83 -6.02 7.54
CA CYS A 281 -21.01 -6.70 7.01
C CYS A 281 -20.95 -6.70 5.49
N ARG A 282 -21.16 -7.87 4.90
CA ARG A 282 -21.19 -8.05 3.46
C ARG A 282 -22.46 -8.80 3.06
N TYR A 283 -23.10 -8.31 2.01
CA TYR A 283 -24.15 -9.04 1.30
C TYR A 283 -23.45 -9.83 0.19
N ALA A 284 -23.46 -11.16 0.30
CA ALA A 284 -23.03 -12.04 -0.76
C ALA A 284 -24.03 -12.00 -1.92
N THR A 285 -23.59 -12.41 -3.11
CA THR A 285 -24.41 -12.38 -4.34
C THR A 285 -25.63 -13.28 -4.22
N ASP A 286 -25.57 -14.33 -3.42
CA ASP A 286 -26.69 -15.25 -3.11
C ASP A 286 -27.72 -14.65 -2.13
N GLY A 287 -27.50 -13.43 -1.64
CA GLY A 287 -28.35 -12.74 -0.67
C GLY A 287 -27.98 -13.00 0.79
N ALA A 288 -27.00 -13.85 1.08
CA ALA A 288 -26.56 -14.13 2.44
C ALA A 288 -25.81 -12.93 3.04
N ILE A 289 -26.02 -12.69 4.34
CA ILE A 289 -25.29 -11.65 5.09
C ILE A 289 -24.16 -12.31 5.87
N HIS A 290 -22.92 -12.06 5.44
CA HIS A 290 -21.73 -12.49 6.16
C HIS A 290 -21.22 -11.34 7.03
N ILE A 291 -21.11 -11.60 8.32
CA ILE A 291 -20.58 -10.65 9.31
C ILE A 291 -19.20 -11.15 9.75
N LEU A 292 -18.15 -10.42 9.38
CA LEU A 292 -16.83 -10.56 10.00
C LEU A 292 -16.76 -9.64 11.21
N ASP A 293 -17.00 -10.18 12.41
CA ASP A 293 -16.77 -9.51 13.69
C ASP A 293 -15.50 -10.04 14.37
N GLY A 294 -14.45 -9.22 14.48
CA GLY A 294 -13.16 -9.69 14.99
C GLY A 294 -12.43 -10.54 13.94
N PHE A 295 -11.56 -9.90 13.17
CA PHE A 295 -10.86 -10.53 12.05
C PHE A 295 -9.40 -10.04 11.96
N PHE A 296 -8.57 -10.78 11.23
CA PHE A 296 -7.23 -10.34 10.88
C PHE A 296 -7.27 -9.55 9.57
N GLU A 297 -6.92 -8.26 9.64
CA GLU A 297 -6.84 -7.38 8.49
C GLU A 297 -5.44 -7.43 7.88
N ILE A 298 -5.37 -7.74 6.58
CA ILE A 298 -4.13 -7.68 5.80
C ILE A 298 -3.80 -6.21 5.56
N GLN A 299 -2.62 -5.75 5.99
CA GLN A 299 -2.26 -4.34 5.95
C GLN A 299 -1.92 -3.83 4.53
N LYS A 300 -1.54 -4.76 3.65
CA LYS A 300 -1.31 -4.48 2.23
C LYS A 300 -2.63 -4.26 1.51
N THR A 301 -2.74 -3.17 0.77
CA THR A 301 -3.83 -2.95 -0.19
C THR A 301 -3.43 -3.51 -1.56
N THR A 302 -4.38 -4.12 -2.25
CA THR A 302 -4.20 -4.69 -3.59
C THR A 302 -5.29 -4.13 -4.48
N ASN A 303 -4.93 -3.49 -5.61
CA ASN A 303 -5.89 -2.92 -6.57
C ASN A 303 -6.93 -1.97 -5.93
N GLY A 304 -6.55 -1.21 -4.90
CA GLY A 304 -7.45 -0.32 -4.16
C GLY A 304 -8.41 -1.03 -3.20
N MET A 305 -8.24 -2.34 -3.01
CA MET A 305 -9.00 -3.17 -2.09
C MET A 305 -8.18 -3.51 -0.85
N SER A 306 -8.86 -3.54 0.28
CA SER A 306 -8.40 -4.11 1.55
C SER A 306 -8.98 -5.51 1.69
N ALA A 307 -8.32 -6.36 2.46
CA ALA A 307 -8.83 -7.70 2.75
C ALA A 307 -8.58 -8.08 4.20
N GLY A 308 -9.37 -9.03 4.67
CA GLY A 308 -9.16 -9.64 5.97
C GLY A 308 -9.81 -11.01 6.02
N PHE A 309 -9.43 -11.78 7.01
CA PHE A 309 -9.91 -13.14 7.18
C PHE A 309 -10.19 -13.49 8.62
N ARG A 310 -11.04 -14.50 8.78
CA ARG A 310 -11.37 -15.09 10.07
C ARG A 310 -11.70 -16.56 9.91
N PHE A 311 -11.20 -17.37 10.82
CA PHE A 311 -11.65 -18.74 10.98
C PHE A 311 -12.74 -18.82 12.05
N LYS A 312 -13.88 -19.42 11.72
CA LYS A 312 -15.02 -19.60 12.63
C LYS A 312 -15.84 -20.83 12.22
N ASP A 313 -16.23 -21.66 13.18
CA ASP A 313 -17.11 -22.82 12.97
C ASP A 313 -16.61 -23.81 11.89
N GLY A 314 -15.29 -23.97 11.78
CA GLY A 314 -14.68 -24.86 10.78
C GLY A 314 -14.50 -24.24 9.39
N LEU A 315 -14.91 -22.98 9.21
CA LEU A 315 -14.88 -22.26 7.94
C LEU A 315 -13.90 -21.07 8.03
N LEU A 316 -13.08 -20.91 6.99
CA LEU A 316 -12.29 -19.70 6.77
C LEU A 316 -13.08 -18.77 5.86
N TYR A 317 -13.35 -17.58 6.38
CA TYR A 317 -13.93 -16.47 5.62
C TYR A 317 -12.80 -15.52 5.26
N PHE A 318 -12.60 -15.28 3.98
CA PHE A 318 -11.72 -14.24 3.44
C PHE A 318 -12.57 -13.22 2.70
N ALA A 319 -12.65 -12.00 3.24
CA ALA A 319 -13.47 -10.93 2.70
C ALA A 319 -12.58 -9.82 2.13
N VAL A 320 -13.03 -9.25 1.02
CA VAL A 320 -12.35 -8.17 0.31
C VAL A 320 -13.31 -6.99 0.20
N TRP A 321 -12.84 -5.79 0.52
CA TRP A 321 -13.64 -4.56 0.48
C TRP A 321 -12.84 -3.38 -0.04
N LYS A 322 -13.55 -2.36 -0.51
CA LYS A 322 -12.93 -1.12 -1.02
C LYS A 322 -12.19 -0.43 0.12
N SER A 323 -10.91 -0.10 -0.11
CA SER A 323 -10.12 0.67 0.86
C SER A 323 -10.83 1.99 1.18
N SER A 324 -10.86 2.39 2.46
CA SER A 324 -11.59 3.58 2.92
C SER A 324 -10.99 4.91 2.42
N PHE A 325 -9.77 4.90 1.88
CA PHE A 325 -9.07 6.10 1.44
C PHE A 325 -9.14 6.29 -0.09
N TYR A 326 -9.92 7.27 -0.55
CA TYR A 326 -10.22 7.48 -1.98
C TYR A 326 -8.98 7.72 -2.86
N LEU A 327 -7.93 8.34 -2.31
CA LEU A 327 -6.68 8.56 -3.05
C LEU A 327 -6.03 7.23 -3.50
N PHE A 328 -6.15 6.18 -2.68
CA PHE A 328 -5.60 4.85 -2.99
C PHE A 328 -6.54 3.99 -3.85
N ARG A 329 -7.70 4.53 -4.25
CA ARG A 329 -8.64 3.89 -5.19
C ARG A 329 -8.36 4.25 -6.64
N LEU A 330 -7.52 5.25 -6.89
CA LEU A 330 -7.17 5.64 -8.25
C LEU A 330 -6.35 4.53 -8.92
N PRO A 331 -6.41 4.39 -10.25
CA PRO A 331 -5.51 3.51 -10.98
C PRO A 331 -4.06 3.80 -10.62
N HIS A 332 -3.22 2.78 -10.66
CA HIS A 332 -1.81 2.85 -10.26
C HIS A 332 -1.07 4.08 -10.79
N LEU A 333 -1.22 4.35 -12.10
CA LEU A 333 -0.58 5.49 -12.75
C LEU A 333 -1.09 6.85 -12.24
N ALA A 334 -2.38 6.93 -11.91
CA ALA A 334 -3.01 8.19 -11.50
C ALA A 334 -2.58 8.59 -10.09
N PHE A 335 -2.64 7.70 -9.08
CA PHE A 335 -2.14 8.09 -7.75
C PHE A 335 -0.62 8.21 -7.74
N MET A 336 0.13 7.41 -8.51
CA MET A 336 1.58 7.58 -8.63
C MET A 336 1.92 8.96 -9.19
N SER A 337 1.16 9.45 -10.17
CA SER A 337 1.30 10.84 -10.64
C SER A 337 1.06 11.82 -9.51
N ILE A 338 -0.01 11.66 -8.73
CA ILE A 338 -0.32 12.57 -7.62
C ILE A 338 0.80 12.56 -6.56
N ILE A 339 1.27 11.38 -6.15
CA ILE A 339 2.37 11.27 -5.16
C ILE A 339 3.64 11.95 -5.67
N ASN A 340 3.91 11.87 -6.98
CA ASN A 340 5.09 12.51 -7.57
C ASN A 340 4.96 14.02 -7.71
N GLU A 341 3.73 14.56 -7.74
CA GLU A 341 3.47 16.00 -7.67
C GLU A 341 3.48 16.53 -6.22
N MET A 342 3.30 15.66 -5.22
CA MET A 342 3.38 16.05 -3.81
C MET A 342 4.81 16.48 -3.45
N GLY A 343 4.94 17.60 -2.74
CA GLY A 343 6.19 18.02 -2.11
C GLY A 343 6.60 17.10 -0.94
N ALA A 344 7.84 17.22 -0.45
CA ALA A 344 8.35 16.40 0.65
C ALA A 344 7.49 16.54 1.92
N THR A 345 6.98 17.74 2.22
CA THR A 345 6.09 17.95 3.36
C THR A 345 4.79 17.17 3.19
N GLU A 346 4.17 17.23 2.02
CA GLU A 346 2.90 16.55 1.75
C GLU A 346 3.05 15.03 1.79
N GLN A 347 4.13 14.51 1.21
CA GLN A 347 4.48 13.09 1.29
C GLN A 347 4.68 12.63 2.73
N PHE A 348 5.42 13.41 3.53
CA PHE A 348 5.64 13.11 4.94
C PHE A 348 4.34 13.18 5.75
N LEU A 349 3.55 14.25 5.64
CA LEU A 349 2.27 14.38 6.35
C LEU A 349 1.29 13.26 5.99
N THR A 350 1.21 12.90 4.70
CA THR A 350 0.37 11.78 4.23
C THR A 350 0.83 10.46 4.83
N SER A 351 2.14 10.25 4.96
CA SER A 351 2.71 9.04 5.56
C SER A 351 2.35 8.87 7.04
N LEU A 352 2.07 9.95 7.77
CA LEU A 352 1.65 9.91 9.18
C LEU A 352 0.18 9.50 9.36
N CYS A 353 -0.62 9.50 8.29
CA CYS A 353 -2.05 9.21 8.38
C CYS A 353 -2.34 7.72 8.61
N SER A 354 -1.49 6.81 8.10
CA SER A 354 -1.64 5.35 8.30
C SER A 354 -0.40 4.60 7.83
N HIS A 355 -0.22 3.36 8.30
CA HIS A 355 0.83 2.46 7.81
C HIS A 355 0.69 2.16 6.30
N THR A 356 -0.54 2.06 5.80
CA THR A 356 -0.83 1.90 4.37
C THR A 356 -0.36 3.14 3.59
N ALA A 357 -0.66 4.34 4.08
CA ALA A 357 -0.22 5.58 3.44
C ALA A 357 1.31 5.68 3.43
N PHE A 358 1.98 5.36 4.54
CA PHE A 358 3.44 5.27 4.61
C PHE A 358 4.00 4.31 3.54
N SER A 359 3.48 3.09 3.48
CA SER A 359 3.94 2.07 2.53
C SER A 359 3.75 2.52 1.07
N ILE A 360 2.59 3.09 0.75
CA ILE A 360 2.29 3.58 -0.60
C ILE A 360 3.21 4.74 -1.00
N ILE A 361 3.37 5.76 -0.14
CA ILE A 361 4.27 6.88 -0.43
C ILE A 361 5.70 6.37 -0.61
N LYS A 362 6.19 5.50 0.27
CA LYS A 362 7.52 4.92 0.20
C LYS A 362 7.75 4.15 -1.11
N THR A 363 6.78 3.33 -1.54
CA THR A 363 6.91 2.47 -2.71
C THR A 363 6.83 3.24 -4.03
N TYR A 364 5.93 4.23 -4.12
CA TYR A 364 5.56 4.82 -5.42
C TYR A 364 6.10 6.23 -5.68
N ARG A 365 6.66 6.91 -4.67
CA ARG A 365 7.35 8.18 -4.88
C ARG A 365 8.57 7.98 -5.80
N ARG A 366 8.87 9.00 -6.60
CA ARG A 366 10.16 9.12 -7.28
C ARG A 366 11.25 9.43 -6.25
N ARG A 367 12.42 8.80 -6.44
CA ARG A 367 13.60 9.14 -5.66
C ARG A 367 14.02 10.55 -6.03
N SER A 368 14.06 11.44 -5.03
CA SER A 368 14.61 12.78 -5.14
C SER A 368 16.00 12.78 -4.50
N LYS A 369 16.99 13.36 -5.18
CA LYS A 369 18.35 13.54 -4.63
C LYS A 369 18.49 14.84 -3.83
N ASP A 370 17.47 15.69 -3.85
CA ASP A 370 17.55 17.06 -3.32
C ASP A 370 16.91 17.19 -1.93
N ILE A 371 16.55 16.06 -1.30
CA ILE A 371 16.01 16.05 0.06
C ILE A 371 17.17 15.99 1.05
N THR A 372 17.26 16.98 1.92
CA THR A 372 18.24 17.02 3.01
C THR A 372 17.55 17.07 4.37
N LEU A 373 18.18 16.43 5.36
CA LEU A 373 17.68 16.34 6.73
C LEU A 373 18.71 16.91 7.70
N SER A 374 18.34 18.00 8.36
CA SER A 374 19.05 18.51 9.53
C SER A 374 18.29 18.19 10.80
N ALA A 375 18.99 17.73 11.82
CA ALA A 375 18.39 17.22 13.04
C ALA A 375 19.10 17.73 14.30
N GLY A 376 18.34 18.18 15.28
CA GLY A 376 18.78 18.43 16.65
C GLY A 376 17.98 17.59 17.62
N ASP A 377 18.29 17.70 18.90
CA ASP A 377 17.66 16.90 19.96
C ASP A 377 16.14 17.13 20.08
N LYS A 378 15.64 18.33 19.76
CA LYS A 378 14.19 18.66 19.81
C LYS A 378 13.65 19.33 18.55
N ARG A 379 14.43 19.31 17.47
CA ARG A 379 14.08 20.03 16.24
C ARG A 379 14.59 19.29 15.01
N LEU A 380 13.73 19.09 14.02
CA LEU A 380 14.14 18.59 12.71
C LEU A 380 13.83 19.61 11.62
N VAL A 381 14.64 19.63 10.56
CA VAL A 381 14.44 20.45 9.38
C VAL A 381 14.59 19.56 8.15
N LEU A 382 13.51 19.42 7.40
CA LEU A 382 13.50 18.73 6.12
C LEU A 382 13.44 19.78 5.01
N THR A 383 14.35 19.70 4.05
CA THR A 383 14.43 20.65 2.93
C THR A 383 14.44 19.92 1.60
N GLN A 384 13.69 20.44 0.63
CA GLN A 384 13.68 19.97 -0.77
C GLN A 384 13.56 21.16 -1.72
N GLY A 385 14.63 21.53 -2.41
CA GLY A 385 14.65 22.76 -3.22
C GLY A 385 14.30 24.00 -2.37
N ASN A 386 13.20 24.68 -2.72
CA ASN A 386 12.70 25.85 -1.96
C ASN A 386 11.74 25.46 -0.81
N GLU A 387 11.35 24.19 -0.71
CA GLU A 387 10.46 23.71 0.33
C GLU A 387 11.25 23.45 1.63
N ARG A 388 10.67 23.88 2.76
CA ARG A 388 11.25 23.69 4.09
C ARG A 388 10.16 23.37 5.10
N LEU A 389 10.28 22.21 5.75
CA LEU A 389 9.45 21.80 6.88
C LEU A 389 10.30 21.82 8.15
N VAL A 390 9.77 22.40 9.23
CA VAL A 390 10.41 22.36 10.55
C VAL A 390 9.55 21.57 11.52
N SER A 391 10.16 20.64 12.23
CA SER A 391 9.51 19.87 13.29
C SER A 391 10.04 20.28 14.65
N TYR A 392 9.16 20.41 15.63
CA TYR A 392 9.51 20.68 17.03
C TYR A 392 8.95 19.58 17.95
N GLN A 393 9.80 19.09 18.83
CA GLN A 393 9.45 18.05 19.82
C GLN A 393 9.28 18.71 21.19
N PHE A 394 8.12 18.49 21.80
CA PHE A 394 7.78 19.03 23.11
C PHE A 394 7.47 17.90 24.10
N GLU A 395 7.59 18.19 25.40
CA GLU A 395 7.13 17.27 26.45
C GLU A 395 5.60 17.21 26.47
N GLU A 396 5.08 16.03 26.77
CA GLU A 396 3.64 15.73 26.74
C GLU A 396 2.82 16.67 27.66
N ASP A 397 1.80 17.34 27.08
CA ASP A 397 0.78 18.10 27.82
C ASP A 397 -0.62 17.54 27.51
N SER A 398 -1.41 17.42 28.58
CA SER A 398 -2.79 16.91 28.70
C SER A 398 -3.87 17.53 27.78
N ARG A 399 -3.52 18.44 26.86
CA ARG A 399 -4.48 19.33 26.17
C ARG A 399 -4.61 19.17 24.65
N THR A 400 -4.03 18.13 24.04
CA THR A 400 -4.01 18.00 22.56
C THR A 400 -5.01 16.96 22.02
N ARG A 401 -5.52 17.22 20.81
CA ARG A 401 -6.72 16.55 20.25
C ARG A 401 -6.44 15.56 19.12
N ASP A 402 -5.40 15.79 18.31
CA ASP A 402 -5.08 14.94 17.16
C ASP A 402 -3.86 14.06 17.46
N ILE A 403 -4.02 12.74 17.29
CA ILE A 403 -2.98 11.74 17.54
C ILE A 403 -2.59 11.12 16.20
N VAL A 404 -1.29 11.05 15.92
CA VAL A 404 -0.72 10.30 14.80
C VAL A 404 0.16 9.17 15.32
N THR A 405 0.52 8.24 14.44
CA THR A 405 1.43 7.15 14.78
C THR A 405 2.74 7.32 14.02
N VAL A 406 3.85 7.48 14.73
CA VAL A 406 5.21 7.58 14.16
C VAL A 406 5.95 6.30 14.57
N ASN A 407 6.38 5.49 13.60
CA ASN A 407 7.01 4.17 13.84
C ASN A 407 6.28 3.26 14.85
N GLY A 408 4.94 3.28 14.83
CA GLY A 408 4.13 2.48 15.78
C GLY A 408 3.88 3.13 17.14
N HIS A 409 4.50 4.28 17.43
CA HIS A 409 4.29 5.03 18.66
C HIS A 409 3.23 6.13 18.45
N PRO A 410 2.14 6.16 19.25
CA PRO A 410 1.17 7.23 19.21
C PRO A 410 1.78 8.51 19.81
N THR A 411 1.61 9.63 19.12
CA THR A 411 2.04 10.96 19.59
C THR A 411 1.01 12.01 19.18
N SER A 412 0.78 12.99 20.06
CA SER A 412 -0.05 14.13 19.70
C SER A 412 0.65 14.99 18.64
N PHE A 413 -0.13 15.48 17.70
CA PHE A 413 0.35 16.12 16.48
C PHE A 413 -0.39 17.41 16.21
N SER A 414 0.34 18.44 15.76
CA SER A 414 -0.25 19.63 15.18
C SER A 414 0.56 20.11 13.98
N TYR A 415 -0.13 20.59 12.96
CA TYR A 415 0.49 21.11 11.75
C TYR A 415 0.01 22.54 11.48
N SER A 416 0.97 23.45 11.23
CA SER A 416 0.71 24.82 10.83
C SER A 416 1.20 25.05 9.40
N LYS A 417 0.25 25.07 8.45
CA LYS A 417 0.54 25.35 7.04
C LYS A 417 1.22 26.71 6.83
N LYS A 418 0.82 27.74 7.58
CA LYS A 418 1.38 29.11 7.47
C LYS A 418 2.87 29.18 7.82
N LYS A 419 3.31 28.37 8.78
CA LYS A 419 4.70 28.37 9.26
C LYS A 419 5.52 27.23 8.67
N ALA A 420 4.89 26.31 7.93
CA ALA A 420 5.46 25.02 7.55
C ALA A 420 6.11 24.33 8.76
N THR A 421 5.37 24.28 9.88
CA THR A 421 5.83 23.66 11.13
C THR A 421 4.93 22.52 11.57
N ILE A 422 5.53 21.42 12.03
CA ILE A 422 4.84 20.40 12.82
C ILE A 422 5.31 20.45 14.27
N ASN A 423 4.41 20.15 15.19
CA ASN A 423 4.76 19.92 16.59
C ASN A 423 4.31 18.52 17.00
N THR A 424 5.18 17.79 17.67
CA THR A 424 4.92 16.45 18.21
C THR A 424 5.22 16.41 19.70
N LEU A 425 4.38 15.73 20.47
CA LEU A 425 4.52 15.65 21.94
C LEU A 425 4.99 14.25 22.35
N TRP A 426 6.02 14.20 23.18
CA TRP A 426 6.68 12.95 23.57
C TRP A 426 7.01 12.96 25.07
N ALA A 427 7.03 11.78 25.69
CA ALA A 427 7.51 11.65 27.08
C ALA A 427 8.98 12.07 27.21
N ASP A 428 9.79 11.77 26.19
CA ASP A 428 11.15 12.29 26.01
C ASP A 428 11.25 12.91 24.60
N PRO A 429 11.36 14.25 24.48
CA PRO A 429 11.50 14.92 23.18
C PRO A 429 12.66 14.41 22.33
N ILE A 430 13.75 13.95 22.94
CA ILE A 430 14.91 13.40 22.22
C ILE A 430 14.53 12.08 21.54
N VAL A 431 13.77 11.23 22.24
CA VAL A 431 13.22 10.01 21.63
C VAL A 431 12.29 10.36 20.47
N GLY A 432 11.48 11.42 20.61
CA GLY A 432 10.65 11.91 19.51
C GLY A 432 11.44 12.31 18.26
N SER A 433 12.58 12.97 18.44
CA SER A 433 13.49 13.30 17.34
C SER A 433 14.10 12.06 16.71
N MET A 434 14.51 11.07 17.53
CA MET A 434 15.03 9.78 17.03
C MET A 434 13.98 9.03 16.18
N GLU A 435 12.75 8.92 16.67
CA GLU A 435 11.66 8.25 15.95
C GLU A 435 11.32 8.95 14.62
N LEU A 436 11.25 10.28 14.62
CA LEU A 436 11.00 11.03 13.39
C LEU A 436 12.17 10.93 12.39
N VAL A 437 13.43 10.90 12.86
CA VAL A 437 14.59 10.63 12.00
C VAL A 437 14.49 9.26 11.36
N GLU A 438 14.11 8.22 12.13
CA GLU A 438 13.91 6.87 11.58
C GLU A 438 12.77 6.84 10.55
N HIS A 439 11.65 7.48 10.84
CA HIS A 439 10.50 7.54 9.94
C HIS A 439 10.87 8.22 8.62
N LEU A 440 11.52 9.39 8.68
CA LEU A 440 11.94 10.16 7.51
C LEU A 440 13.02 9.45 6.71
N SER A 441 14.01 8.86 7.37
CA SER A 441 15.07 8.10 6.71
C SER A 441 14.49 6.90 5.96
N ASN A 442 13.54 6.18 6.57
CA ASN A 442 12.88 5.03 5.95
C ASN A 442 11.93 5.43 4.82
N LEU A 443 11.26 6.57 4.93
CA LEU A 443 10.36 7.09 3.90
C LEU A 443 11.15 7.57 2.68
N PHE A 444 12.20 8.38 2.91
CA PHE A 444 12.93 9.10 1.87
C PHE A 444 14.23 8.43 1.40
N ASP A 445 14.67 7.34 2.03
CA ASP A 445 15.96 6.67 1.73
C ASP A 445 17.13 7.66 1.87
N ILE A 446 17.12 8.43 2.96
CA ILE A 446 18.09 9.50 3.28
C ILE A 446 18.76 9.25 4.63
N GLN A 447 19.88 9.94 4.85
CA GLN A 447 20.59 10.00 6.14
C GLN A 447 20.50 11.42 6.71
N VAL A 448 20.91 11.60 7.96
CA VAL A 448 21.01 12.95 8.55
C VAL A 448 22.25 13.63 7.97
N ASP A 449 22.06 14.72 7.24
CA ASP A 449 23.17 15.50 6.67
C ASP A 449 23.89 16.31 7.74
N LYS A 450 23.13 16.90 8.66
CA LYS A 450 23.62 17.89 9.61
C LYS A 450 22.99 17.72 10.97
N VAL A 451 23.81 17.54 12.00
CA VAL A 451 23.36 17.61 13.38
C VAL A 451 23.55 19.03 13.91
N VAL A 452 22.50 19.60 14.49
CA VAL A 452 22.54 20.91 15.16
C VAL A 452 22.48 20.69 16.66
N ILE A 453 23.45 21.23 17.38
CA ILE A 453 23.57 21.10 18.83
C ILE A 453 23.36 22.48 19.45
N GLU A 454 22.37 22.57 20.33
CA GLU A 454 22.04 23.77 21.10
C GLU A 454 22.49 23.59 22.56
N LYS A 455 22.46 24.68 23.33
CA LYS A 455 23.00 24.76 24.72
C LYS A 455 22.67 23.55 25.62
N TYR A 456 21.46 23.02 25.52
CA TYR A 456 20.94 21.97 26.42
C TYR A 456 20.84 20.60 25.76
N SER A 457 21.32 20.43 24.52
CA SER A 457 21.18 19.18 23.78
C SER A 457 22.10 18.07 24.31
N GLY A 458 23.27 18.43 24.85
CA GLY A 458 24.31 17.48 25.25
C GLY A 458 24.82 16.64 24.06
N THR A 459 25.41 15.47 24.33
CA THR A 459 25.97 14.59 23.27
C THR A 459 25.07 13.41 22.89
N ARG A 460 24.01 13.14 23.65
CA ARG A 460 23.15 11.94 23.50
C ARG A 460 22.61 11.77 22.08
N PHE A 461 22.03 12.83 21.52
CA PHE A 461 21.42 12.77 20.18
C PHE A 461 22.48 12.64 19.08
N MET A 462 23.54 13.45 19.12
CA MET A 462 24.68 13.37 18.20
C MET A 462 25.27 11.95 18.16
N ASN A 463 25.59 11.39 19.33
CA ASN A 463 26.15 10.05 19.44
C ASN A 463 25.22 8.96 18.89
N TRP A 464 23.91 9.11 19.07
CA TRP A 464 22.93 8.22 18.46
C TRP A 464 22.96 8.30 16.94
N VAL A 465 22.97 9.51 16.35
CA VAL A 465 23.08 9.71 14.90
C VAL A 465 24.37 9.09 14.37
N GLN A 466 25.52 9.37 14.99
CA GLN A 466 26.83 8.84 14.58
C GLN A 466 26.90 7.30 14.62
N ARG A 467 26.22 6.64 15.57
CA ARG A 467 26.16 5.17 15.61
C ARG A 467 25.20 4.60 14.57
N ARG A 468 24.16 5.34 14.22
CA ARG A 468 23.12 4.93 13.28
C ARG A 468 23.62 4.94 11.84
N GLN A 469 24.42 5.93 11.44
CA GLN A 469 24.91 6.09 10.07
C GLN A 469 26.44 6.05 10.01
N ARG A 470 27.00 5.59 8.88
CA ARG A 470 28.46 5.36 8.77
C ARG A 470 29.30 6.62 8.82
N SER A 471 28.77 7.74 8.35
CA SER A 471 29.46 9.03 8.31
C SER A 471 28.44 10.15 8.52
N LEU A 472 28.76 11.09 9.41
CA LEU A 472 27.99 12.33 9.57
C LEU A 472 28.73 13.44 8.83
N ARG A 473 28.05 14.12 7.91
CA ARG A 473 28.70 15.16 7.10
C ARG A 473 29.04 16.38 7.95
N MET A 474 28.11 16.85 8.79
CA MET A 474 28.29 18.11 9.51
C MET A 474 27.70 18.08 10.92
N VAL A 475 28.42 18.66 11.87
CA VAL A 475 27.91 19.10 13.17
C VAL A 475 28.02 20.63 13.23
N GLU A 476 26.95 21.31 13.63
CA GLU A 476 26.96 22.74 13.95
C GLU A 476 26.55 22.96 15.40
N GLU A 477 27.43 23.56 16.18
CA GLU A 477 27.10 24.11 17.48
C GLU A 477 26.75 25.60 17.37
N THR A 478 25.59 26.00 17.89
CA THR A 478 25.15 27.41 17.82
C THR A 478 24.63 27.94 19.15
N SER A 479 25.10 29.12 19.53
CA SER A 479 24.52 29.92 20.63
C SER A 479 23.74 31.13 20.10
N PHE A 480 23.47 31.20 18.80
CA PHE A 480 22.82 32.34 18.13
C PHE A 480 23.48 33.71 18.42
N ASN A 481 24.76 33.72 18.82
CA ASN A 481 25.47 34.90 19.34
C ASN A 481 24.78 35.59 20.54
N GLU A 482 24.01 34.85 21.34
CA GLU A 482 23.35 35.39 22.53
C GLU A 482 23.89 34.74 23.82
N ILE A 483 24.28 35.56 24.78
CA ILE A 483 24.85 35.11 26.08
C ILE A 483 23.95 34.11 26.81
N ARG A 484 22.62 34.25 26.70
CA ARG A 484 21.67 33.32 27.35
C ARG A 484 21.78 31.88 26.83
N TYR A 485 22.30 31.70 25.61
CA TYR A 485 22.51 30.40 24.97
C TYR A 485 23.98 29.94 25.01
N GLN A 486 24.83 30.53 25.86
CA GLN A 486 26.20 30.07 26.06
C GLN A 486 26.25 28.62 26.59
N PHE A 487 27.20 27.84 26.09
CA PHE A 487 27.46 26.47 26.54
C PHE A 487 28.29 26.47 27.82
N GLU A 488 28.10 25.46 28.66
CA GLU A 488 29.09 25.13 29.68
C GLU A 488 30.36 24.59 29.00
N SER A 489 31.53 25.07 29.41
CA SER A 489 32.80 24.77 28.73
C SER A 489 33.11 23.28 28.68
N GLU A 490 32.82 22.52 29.75
CA GLU A 490 33.03 21.07 29.75
C GLU A 490 32.06 20.34 28.81
N THR A 491 30.81 20.82 28.69
CA THR A 491 29.83 20.28 27.74
C THR A 491 30.30 20.52 26.30
N LEU A 492 30.76 21.74 25.97
CA LEU A 492 31.30 22.07 24.65
C LEU A 492 32.54 21.23 24.31
N LYS A 493 33.43 21.05 25.28
CA LYS A 493 34.61 20.18 25.14
C LYS A 493 34.21 18.73 24.87
N ASN A 494 33.24 18.19 25.59
CA ASN A 494 32.74 16.82 25.37
C ASN A 494 32.14 16.66 23.97
N ILE A 495 31.36 17.64 23.49
CA ILE A 495 30.81 17.64 22.13
C ILE A 495 31.93 17.56 21.08
N ILE A 496 32.93 18.45 21.17
CA ILE A 496 34.06 18.50 20.23
C ILE A 496 34.84 17.17 20.23
N MET A 497 35.10 16.61 21.42
CA MET A 497 35.89 15.39 21.57
C MET A 497 35.14 14.13 21.10
N GLU A 498 33.82 14.07 21.29
CA GLU A 498 32.96 12.96 20.85
C GLU A 498 32.49 13.08 19.38
N CYS A 499 32.72 14.21 18.73
CA CYS A 499 32.35 14.43 17.33
C CYS A 499 33.24 13.61 16.36
N GLU A 500 32.61 12.84 15.48
CA GLU A 500 33.22 12.00 14.45
C GLU A 500 32.79 12.43 13.04
N ALA A 501 32.17 13.59 12.90
CA ALA A 501 31.72 14.12 11.61
C ALA A 501 32.89 14.53 10.70
N ASP A 502 32.64 14.61 9.39
CA ASP A 502 33.63 15.13 8.44
C ASP A 502 33.85 16.65 8.57
N HIS A 503 32.81 17.38 8.95
CA HIS A 503 32.83 18.83 9.15
C HIS A 503 32.26 19.16 10.54
N ILE A 504 32.99 19.97 11.29
CA ILE A 504 32.49 20.61 12.52
C ILE A 504 32.56 22.14 12.39
N GLN A 505 31.44 22.80 12.71
CA GLN A 505 31.33 24.26 12.72
C GLN A 505 30.87 24.75 14.09
N LEU A 506 31.80 25.40 14.80
CA LEU A 506 31.64 25.89 16.16
C LEU A 506 31.27 27.38 16.13
N ASN A 507 30.01 27.69 16.38
CA ASN A 507 29.48 29.04 16.56
C ASN A 507 28.85 29.19 17.95
N ALA A 508 29.60 28.79 18.97
CA ALA A 508 29.13 28.65 20.34
C ALA A 508 29.91 29.55 21.31
N LEU A 509 29.21 30.45 21.99
CA LEU A 509 29.72 31.13 23.18
C LEU A 509 29.83 30.12 24.33
N HIS A 510 30.81 30.31 25.21
CA HIS A 510 31.08 29.44 26.35
C HIS A 510 31.12 30.23 27.66
N SER A 511 30.73 29.58 28.77
CA SER A 511 30.51 30.24 30.07
C SER A 511 31.78 30.67 30.79
N SER A 512 32.91 30.03 30.50
CA SER A 512 34.20 30.33 31.12
C SER A 512 35.36 29.95 30.17
N PRO A 513 36.47 30.70 30.16
CA PRO A 513 37.64 30.33 29.37
C PRO A 513 38.05 28.89 29.67
N PHE A 514 38.37 28.14 28.62
CA PHE A 514 38.86 26.78 28.72
C PHE A 514 39.91 26.55 27.63
N GLU A 515 40.64 25.45 27.73
CA GLU A 515 41.58 25.01 26.71
C GLU A 515 41.39 23.51 26.49
N ILE A 516 41.61 23.09 25.25
CA ILE A 516 41.71 21.66 24.92
C ILE A 516 43.18 21.39 24.64
N GLN A 517 43.85 20.64 25.50
CA GLN A 517 45.23 20.24 25.23
C GLN A 517 45.25 19.17 24.14
N ASN A 518 46.03 19.41 23.08
CA ASN A 518 46.21 18.50 21.93
C ASN A 518 44.88 18.04 21.32
N LEU A 519 44.35 18.84 20.39
CA LEU A 519 43.09 18.57 19.70
C LEU A 519 43.36 17.54 18.57
N ASN A 520 43.75 16.32 18.98
CA ASN A 520 44.08 15.19 18.12
C ASN A 520 42.82 14.58 17.49
N LYS A 521 42.10 15.40 16.72
CA LYS A 521 40.87 15.05 16.01
C LYS A 521 41.10 15.12 14.51
N LYS A 522 40.37 14.28 13.80
CA LYS A 522 40.42 14.20 12.35
C LYS A 522 39.13 14.74 11.78
N PHE A 523 39.23 15.83 11.01
CA PHE A 523 38.13 16.40 10.24
C PHE A 523 38.56 16.55 8.78
N ASN A 524 37.61 16.76 7.87
CA ASN A 524 37.90 17.37 6.58
C ASN A 524 37.89 18.89 6.75
N VAL A 525 36.86 19.43 7.42
CA VAL A 525 36.69 20.87 7.66
C VAL A 525 36.48 21.14 9.14
N PHE A 526 37.28 22.06 9.69
CA PHE A 526 37.11 22.60 11.04
C PHE A 526 36.92 24.11 10.95
N GLU A 527 35.76 24.59 11.41
CA GLU A 527 35.43 26.01 11.45
C GLU A 527 35.10 26.41 12.88
N CYS A 528 35.85 27.38 13.43
CA CYS A 528 35.63 27.90 14.77
C CYS A 528 35.44 29.42 14.71
N LEU A 529 34.17 29.84 14.68
CA LEU A 529 33.81 31.24 14.59
C LEU A 529 34.02 31.95 15.93
N ASN A 530 33.67 31.28 17.03
CA ASN A 530 33.86 31.77 18.41
C ASN A 530 34.91 30.93 19.16
N GLY A 531 36.19 31.17 18.84
CA GLY A 531 37.31 30.27 19.13
C GLY A 531 38.41 30.82 20.02
N THR A 532 38.15 31.76 20.95
CA THR A 532 39.21 32.33 21.82
C THR A 532 40.08 31.32 22.57
N TRP A 533 39.58 30.10 22.78
CA TRP A 533 40.27 28.97 23.40
C TRP A 533 41.26 28.22 22.49
N ILE A 534 41.22 28.46 21.17
CA ILE A 534 42.10 27.79 20.21
C ILE A 534 43.52 28.31 20.37
N THR A 535 44.47 27.38 20.52
CA THR A 535 45.91 27.67 20.55
C THR A 535 46.61 27.25 19.26
N VAL A 536 47.83 27.72 19.03
CA VAL A 536 48.66 27.25 17.91
C VAL A 536 48.90 25.73 17.98
N ASP A 537 49.03 25.18 19.19
CA ASP A 537 49.16 23.74 19.40
C ASP A 537 47.91 22.98 18.93
N ASN A 538 46.71 23.56 19.08
CA ASN A 538 45.50 22.98 18.50
C ASN A 538 45.56 22.94 16.97
N LEU A 539 46.03 24.01 16.33
CA LEU A 539 46.19 24.04 14.87
C LEU A 539 47.17 22.97 14.38
N MET A 540 48.27 22.75 15.12
CA MET A 540 49.29 21.75 14.77
C MET A 540 48.86 20.31 15.04
N THR A 541 47.97 20.07 16.01
CA THR A 541 47.51 18.72 16.38
C THR A 541 46.25 18.25 15.65
N LEU A 542 45.51 19.17 15.02
CA LEU A 542 44.35 18.87 14.18
C LEU A 542 44.76 18.21 12.85
N ASP A 543 44.18 17.04 12.55
CA ASP A 543 44.29 16.39 11.24
C ASP A 543 43.13 16.83 10.33
N CYS A 544 43.30 17.97 9.66
CA CYS A 544 42.28 18.61 8.83
C CYS A 544 42.73 18.87 7.38
N ILE A 545 41.76 19.01 6.46
CA ILE A 545 42.01 19.54 5.11
C ILE A 545 41.89 21.07 5.12
N ARG A 546 40.87 21.59 5.81
CA ARG A 546 40.63 23.03 5.98
C ARG A 546 40.41 23.40 7.43
N ILE A 547 41.06 24.47 7.87
CA ILE A 547 40.89 25.06 9.21
C ILE A 547 40.56 26.54 9.06
N THR A 548 39.48 27.01 9.69
CA THR A 548 39.14 28.43 9.79
C THR A 548 38.90 28.81 11.25
N VAL A 549 39.54 29.87 11.73
CA VAL A 549 39.35 30.39 13.10
C VAL A 549 39.21 31.91 13.05
N GLU A 550 38.11 32.46 13.57
CA GLU A 550 37.79 33.89 13.38
C GLU A 550 38.00 34.76 14.63
N GLU A 551 37.40 34.38 15.77
CA GLU A 551 37.47 35.21 16.98
C GLU A 551 38.86 35.24 17.61
N LYS A 552 39.67 34.17 17.46
CA LYS A 552 41.03 34.12 17.99
C LYS A 552 42.03 34.77 17.01
N TRP A 553 42.79 35.72 17.54
CA TRP A 553 43.86 36.41 16.83
C TRP A 553 45.22 35.84 17.29
N PHE A 554 46.03 35.42 16.32
CA PHE A 554 47.35 34.82 16.55
C PHE A 554 48.47 35.85 16.34
N MET A 555 49.56 35.70 17.08
CA MET A 555 50.77 36.50 16.89
C MET A 555 51.57 36.00 15.68
N CYS A 556 52.37 36.87 15.05
CA CYS A 556 53.23 36.45 13.93
C CYS A 556 54.21 35.35 14.35
N ALA A 557 54.67 35.38 15.61
CA ALA A 557 55.52 34.33 16.18
C ALA A 557 54.81 32.96 16.28
N GLU A 558 53.52 32.93 16.62
CA GLU A 558 52.72 31.69 16.67
C GLU A 558 52.56 31.11 15.25
N LEU A 559 52.26 31.96 14.27
CA LEU A 559 52.14 31.54 12.87
C LEU A 559 53.48 31.07 12.29
N ASN A 560 54.60 31.71 12.66
CA ASN A 560 55.93 31.24 12.30
C ASN A 560 56.22 29.81 12.85
N ILE A 561 55.82 29.53 14.10
CA ILE A 561 55.91 28.19 14.70
C ILE A 561 55.09 27.19 13.88
N PHE A 562 53.85 27.55 13.51
CA PHE A 562 53.00 26.71 12.67
C PHE A 562 53.62 26.41 11.30
N ILE A 563 54.15 27.41 10.60
CA ILE A 563 54.81 27.22 9.29
C ILE A 563 56.02 26.29 9.43
N LYS A 564 56.84 26.48 10.47
CA LYS A 564 57.99 25.60 10.78
C LYS A 564 57.54 24.17 11.08
N HIS A 565 56.44 23.99 11.80
CA HIS A 565 55.85 22.68 12.06
C HIS A 565 55.42 21.99 10.75
N TRP A 566 54.72 22.71 9.86
CA TRP A 566 54.32 22.19 8.55
C TRP A 566 55.53 21.78 7.70
N LEU A 567 56.59 22.61 7.66
CA LEU A 567 57.84 22.32 6.95
C LEU A 567 58.54 21.05 7.45
N GLN A 568 58.38 20.71 8.74
CA GLN A 568 58.90 19.47 9.34
C GLN A 568 58.03 18.24 9.04
N GLY A 569 56.99 18.37 8.21
CA GLY A 569 56.06 17.29 7.84
C GLY A 569 54.78 17.26 8.69
N GLY A 570 54.57 18.26 9.55
CA GLY A 570 53.33 18.45 10.29
C GLY A 570 52.12 18.74 9.39
N SER A 571 50.91 18.49 9.92
CA SER A 571 49.62 18.73 9.25
C SER A 571 49.57 18.26 7.78
N PRO A 572 49.83 16.96 7.49
CA PRO A 572 50.06 16.47 6.13
C PRO A 572 48.83 16.53 5.19
N ARG A 573 47.61 16.57 5.74
CA ARG A 573 46.35 16.67 4.96
C ARG A 573 45.93 18.11 4.66
N LEU A 574 46.56 19.10 5.29
CA LEU A 574 46.14 20.48 5.23
C LEU A 574 46.30 21.05 3.82
N LYS A 575 45.26 21.72 3.34
CA LYS A 575 45.22 22.47 2.09
C LYS A 575 44.96 23.96 2.30
N MET A 576 44.24 24.32 3.37
CA MET A 576 43.90 25.70 3.67
C MET A 576 43.82 25.95 5.18
N LEU A 577 44.52 26.98 5.64
CA LEU A 577 44.36 27.57 6.96
C LEU A 577 44.01 29.06 6.79
N LEU A 578 42.98 29.50 7.48
CA LEU A 578 42.55 30.91 7.54
C LEU A 578 42.33 31.32 8.99
N VAL A 579 43.12 32.26 9.50
CA VAL A 579 43.03 32.74 10.89
C VAL A 579 43.22 34.25 11.01
N GLY A 580 42.74 34.85 12.09
CA GLY A 580 43.04 36.25 12.41
C GLY A 580 44.48 36.45 12.91
N VAL A 581 45.12 37.55 12.55
CA VAL A 581 46.44 37.93 13.05
C VAL A 581 46.38 39.23 13.87
N ALA A 582 47.05 39.24 15.02
CA ALA A 582 47.00 40.36 15.97
C ALA A 582 47.93 41.53 15.64
N GLU A 583 48.93 41.26 14.81
CA GLU A 583 49.99 42.20 14.47
C GLU A 583 50.43 42.01 13.02
N ASN A 584 51.00 43.05 12.43
CA ASN A 584 51.63 42.98 11.12
C ASN A 584 53.14 43.08 11.27
N ASN A 585 53.78 41.98 11.67
CA ASN A 585 55.23 41.90 11.87
C ASN A 585 55.83 40.82 10.96
N GLU A 586 56.10 41.22 9.72
CA GLU A 586 56.61 40.33 8.68
C GLU A 586 58.00 39.77 9.01
N ASP A 587 58.87 40.55 9.66
CA ASP A 587 60.20 40.12 10.08
C ASP A 587 60.13 38.90 11.03
N VAL A 588 59.20 38.96 12.01
CA VAL A 588 58.96 37.85 12.94
C VAL A 588 58.28 36.66 12.25
N LEU A 589 57.32 36.93 11.36
CA LEU A 589 56.63 35.88 10.61
C LEU A 589 57.59 35.07 9.73
N LEU A 590 58.58 35.74 9.12
CA LEU A 590 59.55 35.15 8.20
C LEU A 590 60.84 34.64 8.89
N GLU A 591 60.99 34.86 10.21
CA GLU A 591 62.23 34.55 10.92
C GLU A 591 62.62 33.06 10.76
N GLY A 592 63.79 32.84 10.15
CA GLY A 592 64.33 31.49 9.93
C GLY A 592 63.61 30.68 8.84
N LEU A 593 62.79 31.31 7.99
CA LEU A 593 62.17 30.69 6.82
C LEU A 593 62.91 31.06 5.54
N TYR A 594 63.10 30.09 4.64
CA TYR A 594 63.56 30.35 3.28
C TYR A 594 62.37 30.67 2.36
N ALA A 595 61.65 31.75 2.67
CA ALA A 595 60.47 32.15 1.92
C ALA A 595 60.82 32.95 0.65
N ARG A 596 60.07 32.73 -0.43
CA ARG A 596 60.23 33.46 -1.71
C ARG A 596 58.98 34.29 -1.99
N TRP A 597 59.15 35.55 -2.37
CA TRP A 597 58.02 36.39 -2.76
C TRP A 597 57.54 36.01 -4.17
N ASN A 598 56.27 35.66 -4.32
CA ASN A 598 55.65 35.29 -5.58
C ASN A 598 54.69 36.40 -6.07
N THR A 599 54.80 36.75 -7.35
CA THR A 599 53.91 37.72 -8.05
C THR A 599 53.40 37.20 -9.40
N GLU A 600 53.76 35.97 -9.76
CA GLU A 600 53.48 35.37 -11.08
C GLU A 600 52.35 34.33 -11.02
N ARG A 601 52.10 33.75 -9.84
CA ARG A 601 51.07 32.74 -9.61
C ARG A 601 49.79 33.38 -9.07
N MET A 602 48.65 32.83 -9.50
CA MET A 602 47.32 33.16 -9.01
C MET A 602 46.77 31.96 -8.23
N VAL A 603 46.33 32.22 -7.01
CA VAL A 603 45.61 31.24 -6.19
C VAL A 603 44.16 31.69 -6.05
N VAL A 604 43.23 30.80 -6.39
CA VAL A 604 41.79 31.02 -6.20
C VAL A 604 41.34 30.22 -4.99
N VAL A 605 40.68 30.89 -4.04
CA VAL A 605 40.21 30.29 -2.79
C VAL A 605 38.74 30.64 -2.57
N ASN A 606 37.98 29.71 -1.99
CA ASN A 606 36.62 29.99 -1.53
C ASN A 606 36.65 30.34 -0.04
N ILE A 607 36.40 31.60 0.28
CA ILE A 607 36.26 32.08 1.66
C ILE A 607 34.81 32.49 1.85
N ARG A 608 34.11 31.81 2.78
CA ARG A 608 32.70 32.07 3.11
C ARG A 608 31.74 32.06 1.91
N GLY A 609 31.98 31.19 0.92
CA GLY A 609 31.12 31.06 -0.26
C GLY A 609 31.40 32.08 -1.37
N ALA A 610 32.39 32.96 -1.20
CA ALA A 610 32.87 33.87 -2.24
C ALA A 610 34.27 33.46 -2.71
N GLU A 611 34.51 33.58 -4.01
CA GLU A 611 35.84 33.34 -4.60
C GLU A 611 36.71 34.57 -4.43
N TYR A 612 37.92 34.36 -3.92
CA TYR A 612 38.97 35.36 -3.80
C TYR A 612 40.18 34.95 -4.61
N GLN A 613 40.82 35.93 -5.22
CA GLN A 613 42.05 35.75 -5.99
C GLN A 613 43.22 36.36 -5.22
N ILE A 614 44.22 35.53 -4.93
CA ILE A 614 45.46 35.93 -4.27
C ILE A 614 46.56 35.87 -5.32
N ASN A 615 47.10 37.05 -5.65
CA ASN A 615 48.09 37.22 -6.73
C ASN A 615 49.51 37.54 -6.20
N THR A 616 49.65 37.80 -4.91
CA THR A 616 50.94 38.12 -4.28
C THR A 616 51.02 37.49 -2.90
N PHE A 617 52.03 36.66 -2.66
CA PHE A 617 52.18 35.90 -1.43
C PHE A 617 53.62 35.37 -1.26
N TRP A 618 53.97 34.97 -0.04
CA TRP A 618 55.21 34.26 0.25
C TRP A 618 55.05 32.76 -0.01
N GLU A 619 56.07 32.12 -0.59
CA GLU A 619 56.11 30.68 -0.82
C GLU A 619 57.24 30.02 -0.01
N VAL A 620 56.94 28.85 0.56
CA VAL A 620 57.93 27.95 1.16
C VAL A 620 57.73 26.54 0.60
N ASP A 621 58.84 25.85 0.35
CA ASP A 621 58.83 24.48 -0.18
C ASP A 621 59.16 23.48 0.92
N ARG A 622 58.41 22.38 0.95
CA ARG A 622 58.66 21.24 1.83
C ARG A 622 59.37 20.13 1.07
N ASN A 623 60.22 19.38 1.78
CA ASN A 623 61.09 18.36 1.19
C ASN A 623 60.35 17.17 0.54
N ASP A 624 59.03 17.06 0.74
CA ASP A 624 58.18 16.02 0.15
C ASP A 624 57.51 16.45 -1.18
N GLY A 625 57.89 17.60 -1.74
CA GLY A 625 57.36 18.09 -3.01
C GLY A 625 56.03 18.83 -2.89
N MET A 626 55.69 19.30 -1.68
CA MET A 626 54.59 20.23 -1.45
C MET A 626 55.11 21.65 -1.30
N THR A 627 54.38 22.62 -1.84
CA THR A 627 54.63 24.06 -1.65
C THR A 627 53.47 24.65 -0.86
N ALA A 628 53.78 25.56 0.05
CA ALA A 628 52.78 26.38 0.73
C ALA A 628 52.97 27.85 0.37
N GLY A 629 51.86 28.52 0.07
CA GLY A 629 51.80 29.97 -0.06
C GLY A 629 51.08 30.60 1.13
N PHE A 630 51.53 31.77 1.56
CA PHE A 630 50.88 32.49 2.65
C PHE A 630 51.01 34.01 2.54
N VAL A 631 50.03 34.72 3.08
CA VAL A 631 50.00 36.18 3.11
C VAL A 631 49.14 36.67 4.27
N VAL A 632 49.50 37.82 4.82
CA VAL A 632 48.64 38.59 5.72
C VAL A 632 47.91 39.65 4.90
N ASP A 633 46.59 39.57 4.85
CA ASP A 633 45.77 40.65 4.31
C ASP A 633 45.61 41.74 5.38
N ILE A 634 46.31 42.85 5.20
CA ILE A 634 46.34 43.99 6.12
C ILE A 634 44.95 44.63 6.27
N ALA A 635 44.10 44.57 5.23
CA ALA A 635 42.79 45.20 5.27
C ALA A 635 41.80 44.43 6.14
N THR A 636 41.89 43.10 6.12
CA THR A 636 41.00 42.22 6.88
C THR A 636 41.61 41.71 8.20
N GLY A 637 42.93 41.82 8.35
CA GLY A 637 43.67 41.22 9.46
C GLY A 637 43.70 39.69 9.40
N LEU A 638 43.51 39.09 8.22
CA LEU A 638 43.48 37.64 8.04
C LEU A 638 44.82 37.13 7.52
N PHE A 639 45.33 36.09 8.16
CA PHE A 639 46.42 35.27 7.64
C PHE A 639 45.84 34.10 6.86
N TRP A 640 46.21 34.02 5.58
CA TRP A 640 45.89 32.90 4.72
C TRP A 640 47.14 32.05 4.48
N PHE A 641 46.97 30.73 4.52
CA PHE A 641 48.00 29.75 4.20
C PHE A 641 47.38 28.61 3.36
N GLY A 642 47.85 28.44 2.13
CA GLY A 642 47.38 27.41 1.20
C GLY A 642 48.50 26.44 0.82
N VAL A 643 48.15 25.18 0.54
CA VAL A 643 49.11 24.10 0.24
C VAL A 643 48.74 23.38 -1.05
N TRP A 644 49.73 23.15 -1.92
CA TRP A 644 49.58 22.46 -3.21
C TRP A 644 50.88 21.72 -3.62
N PRO A 645 50.81 20.78 -4.59
CA PRO A 645 52.02 20.13 -5.14
C PRO A 645 52.97 21.12 -5.82
N SER A 646 54.28 20.99 -5.62
CA SER A 646 55.27 21.97 -6.11
C SER A 646 55.33 22.12 -7.64
N ASP A 647 54.89 21.11 -8.39
CA ASP A 647 54.79 21.09 -9.85
C ASP A 647 53.52 21.77 -10.39
N THR A 648 52.65 22.29 -9.53
CA THR A 648 51.45 23.03 -9.93
C THR A 648 51.84 24.29 -10.71
N GLY A 649 51.15 24.53 -11.83
CA GLY A 649 51.39 25.67 -12.72
C GLY A 649 51.02 27.02 -12.09
N ASN A 650 50.94 28.06 -12.92
CA ASN A 650 50.71 29.44 -12.45
C ASN A 650 49.28 29.72 -11.98
N PHE A 651 48.37 28.76 -12.14
CA PHE A 651 46.99 28.87 -11.68
C PHE A 651 46.71 27.71 -10.71
N ILE A 652 46.37 28.05 -9.47
CA ILE A 652 46.12 27.12 -8.38
C ILE A 652 44.68 27.33 -7.91
N ASP A 653 43.84 26.32 -8.07
CA ASP A 653 42.47 26.34 -7.58
C ASP A 653 42.37 25.54 -6.27
N LEU A 654 42.09 26.24 -5.17
CA LEU A 654 41.83 25.64 -3.86
C LEU A 654 40.34 25.64 -3.50
N CYS A 655 39.44 26.07 -4.40
CA CYS A 655 37.99 26.01 -4.21
C CYS A 655 37.45 24.57 -4.27
N SER A 656 38.16 23.66 -4.94
CA SER A 656 37.73 22.27 -5.16
C SER A 656 37.99 21.31 -4.00
N TYR A 657 38.48 21.79 -2.85
CA TYR A 657 39.02 20.98 -1.76
C TYR A 657 38.30 21.09 -0.42
#